data_AF-A0A034WH17-F1
#
_entry.id   AF-A0A034WH17-F1
#
_cell.length_a   1.000
_cell.length_b   1.000
_cell.length_c   1.000
_cell.angle_alpha   90.00
_cell.angle_beta   90.00
_cell.angle_gamma   90.00
#
_symmetry.space_group_name_H-M   'P 1'
#
loop_
_entity.id
_entity.type
_entity.pdbx_description
1 polymer ?
#
loop_
_entity_poly.entity_id
_entity_poly.type
_entity_poly.pdbx_seq_one_letter_code
_entity_poly.pdbx_strand_id
1 'polypeptide(L)'
;MAKYQLEHGALLSAEAMYKKYIEKVTEEPCCPLCHKDMTDNEASDITMELSDEINRLPENIKRTEKLLKAEQKKYENLLHIKSVVETVARLEADIPKKKKELTTIEEKLAKCVEEHESLQMLLAEPTSSLELADSMMGDVSLLDEAMKEVTRLKNDIAQLNTKLPADFESDVNIEELQMIKAGVSEELDTERHTLEEKQANLEKIVNALNKMQEQKNAYQDERLKLQEGQQSLAQLQERQTELKNLIESKTAEIKLLRTKLPTLKQKLNSLVAEKNRLLEASRKRVAKMQTELNAYKKMEHEIERLNSEVLEFQMLNLVAEIAELKESLKTCKAQIEKKSAEISKTTNELETVKTECLQQETLERDLKDNRELKILQDKKASIDVRVQAITKQLGKMDFPKLSVEKNTLIKQRDKGTERRGELIGKIGEVKSQIKKLEGEINEPKYKNSLENYRRANYEVGMSKQAIKELGESRISLEWSLMQFHAEKMERINKLIREYWRLIYRGNDIDYIQIQTDEVDLNANADRRRNYNYRVMQSKNGSEIEMRGRCSAGQRVLASLIIRMALAETFSSNCGVLALDEPTTNLDRNNILSLCEALNRIVDERRMQSNFMLIIITHDDDFISTLGKITTYHRVFRNDECKSVIRKVKVA
;
A
#
# COMPACT_ATOMS: atom_id res chain seq x y z
N MET A 1 52.06 1.40 1.13
CA MET A 1 51.75 1.40 -0.31
C MET A 1 52.30 2.62 -1.05
N ALA A 2 51.90 3.85 -0.72
CA ALA A 2 52.31 5.08 -1.45
C ALA A 2 53.84 5.26 -1.59
N LYS A 3 54.61 4.97 -0.53
CA LYS A 3 56.08 5.05 -0.54
C LYS A 3 56.72 4.13 -1.60
N TYR A 4 56.37 2.84 -1.61
CA TYR A 4 56.92 1.87 -2.55
C TYR A 4 56.44 2.10 -3.99
N GLN A 5 55.27 2.70 -4.19
CA GLN A 5 54.75 3.03 -5.52
C GLN A 5 55.51 4.21 -6.15
N LEU A 6 55.83 5.23 -5.34
CA LEU A 6 56.72 6.33 -5.75
C LEU A 6 58.13 5.85 -6.07
N GLU A 7 58.69 5.00 -5.20
CA GLU A 7 60.03 4.44 -5.35
C GLU A 7 60.14 3.53 -6.60
N HIS A 8 59.13 2.69 -6.86
CA HIS A 8 59.05 1.89 -8.08
C HIS A 8 58.95 2.74 -9.35
N GLY A 9 58.15 3.81 -9.33
CA GLY A 9 58.03 4.74 -10.44
C GLY A 9 59.31 5.54 -10.72
N ALA A 10 60.03 5.93 -9.67
CA ALA A 10 61.31 6.62 -9.79
C ALA A 10 62.39 5.72 -10.41
N LEU A 11 62.48 4.45 -9.99
CA LEU A 11 63.45 3.49 -10.55
C LEU A 11 63.18 3.16 -12.02
N LEU A 12 61.92 3.02 -12.44
CA LEU A 12 61.56 2.83 -13.86
C LEU A 12 61.91 4.05 -14.72
N SER A 13 61.76 5.26 -14.16
CA SER A 13 62.07 6.50 -14.87
C SER A 13 63.59 6.71 -14.98
N ALA A 14 64.36 6.30 -13.97
CA ALA A 14 65.82 6.38 -13.97
C ALA A 14 66.45 5.51 -15.07
N GLU A 15 65.92 4.31 -15.34
CA GLU A 15 66.43 3.44 -16.42
C GLU A 15 66.33 4.12 -17.80
N ALA A 16 65.19 4.73 -18.11
CA ALA A 16 64.98 5.45 -19.37
C ALA A 16 65.86 6.70 -19.48
N MET A 17 66.12 7.37 -18.36
CA MET A 17 66.96 8.56 -18.29
C MET A 17 68.44 8.24 -18.51
N TYR A 18 68.96 7.21 -17.83
CA TYR A 18 70.36 6.81 -17.95
C TYR A 18 70.69 6.28 -19.36
N LYS A 19 69.78 5.52 -20.00
CA LYS A 19 69.97 5.08 -21.39
C LYS A 19 70.12 6.25 -22.37
N LYS A 20 69.27 7.28 -22.23
CA LYS A 20 69.35 8.50 -23.05
C LYS A 20 70.60 9.32 -22.77
N TYR A 21 71.12 9.29 -21.54
CA TYR A 21 72.34 10.01 -21.18
C TYR A 21 73.57 9.33 -21.76
N ILE A 22 73.61 7.99 -21.75
CA ILE A 22 74.64 7.21 -22.45
C ILE A 22 74.62 7.50 -23.95
N GLU A 23 73.45 7.44 -24.61
CA GLU A 23 73.34 7.75 -26.05
C GLU A 23 73.94 9.13 -26.38
N LYS A 24 73.60 10.17 -25.61
CA LYS A 24 74.11 11.52 -25.84
C LYS A 24 75.61 11.67 -25.59
N VAL A 25 76.15 11.03 -24.55
CA VAL A 25 77.59 11.09 -24.23
C VAL A 25 78.42 10.34 -25.29
N THR A 26 77.81 9.36 -25.98
CA THR A 26 78.46 8.61 -27.06
C THR A 26 78.45 9.38 -28.39
N GLU A 27 77.43 10.19 -28.64
CA GLU A 27 77.30 11.02 -29.84
C GLU A 27 78.12 12.32 -29.77
N GLU A 28 78.14 12.98 -28.63
CA GLU A 28 78.96 14.17 -28.35
C GLU A 28 79.63 13.97 -26.97
N PRO A 29 80.97 14.02 -26.87
CA PRO A 29 81.67 13.82 -25.60
C PRO A 29 81.55 15.07 -24.71
N CYS A 30 80.33 15.39 -24.28
CA CYS A 30 80.02 16.44 -23.33
C CYS A 30 78.97 15.96 -22.31
N CYS A 31 78.99 16.51 -21.09
CA CYS A 31 78.06 16.11 -20.04
C CYS A 31 76.61 16.54 -20.35
N PRO A 32 75.62 15.63 -20.39
CA PRO A 32 74.24 15.98 -20.76
C PRO A 32 73.49 16.80 -19.69
N LEU A 33 74.08 16.96 -18.49
CA LEU A 33 73.53 17.79 -17.41
C LEU A 33 74.18 19.18 -17.33
N CYS A 34 75.51 19.26 -17.45
CA CYS A 34 76.26 20.51 -17.27
C CYS A 34 76.98 21.01 -18.53
N HIS A 35 76.85 20.31 -19.66
CA HIS A 35 77.33 20.68 -21.01
C HIS A 35 78.83 20.97 -21.09
N LYS A 36 79.63 20.35 -20.21
CA LYS A 36 81.09 20.48 -20.21
C LYS A 36 81.69 19.41 -21.13
N ASP A 37 82.58 19.81 -22.02
CA ASP A 37 83.33 18.88 -22.88
C ASP A 37 84.18 17.94 -22.01
N MET A 38 84.09 16.65 -22.31
CA MET A 38 84.80 15.57 -21.63
C MET A 38 85.91 15.04 -22.51
N THR A 39 86.97 14.54 -21.89
CA THR A 39 87.96 13.72 -22.60
C THR A 39 87.39 12.31 -22.84
N ASP A 40 87.86 11.61 -23.88
CA ASP A 40 87.35 10.27 -24.24
C ASP A 40 87.42 9.25 -23.08
N ASN A 41 88.41 9.38 -22.19
CA ASN A 41 88.52 8.55 -20.99
C ASN A 41 87.42 8.88 -19.96
N GLU A 42 87.13 10.17 -19.71
CA GLU A 42 86.07 10.60 -18.78
C GLU A 42 84.67 10.22 -19.29
N ALA A 43 84.45 10.32 -20.61
CA ALA A 43 83.21 9.89 -21.24
C ALA A 43 83.02 8.36 -21.14
N SER A 44 84.10 7.59 -21.30
CA SER A 44 84.08 6.12 -21.14
C SER A 44 83.81 5.71 -19.68
N ASP A 45 84.44 6.36 -18.71
CA ASP A 45 84.25 6.06 -17.29
C ASP A 45 82.80 6.33 -16.84
N ILE A 46 82.23 7.48 -17.23
CA ILE A 46 80.84 7.83 -16.92
C ILE A 46 79.85 6.88 -17.63
N THR A 47 80.14 6.50 -18.87
CA THR A 47 79.32 5.53 -19.60
C THR A 47 79.36 4.15 -18.94
N MET A 48 80.52 3.74 -18.40
CA MET A 48 80.69 2.50 -17.66
C MET A 48 79.95 2.53 -16.32
N GLU A 49 80.07 3.62 -15.54
CA GLU A 49 79.33 3.78 -14.28
C GLU A 49 77.81 3.80 -14.49
N LEU A 50 77.32 4.54 -15.50
CA LEU A 50 75.90 4.57 -15.83
C LEU A 50 75.41 3.22 -16.37
N SER A 51 76.24 2.49 -17.10
CA SER A 51 75.91 1.13 -17.57
C SER A 51 75.84 0.13 -16.43
N ASP A 52 76.77 0.19 -15.47
CA ASP A 52 76.74 -0.64 -14.26
C ASP A 52 75.51 -0.35 -13.40
N GLU A 53 75.10 0.92 -13.31
CA GLU A 53 73.88 1.30 -12.58
C GLU A 53 72.61 0.89 -13.33
N ILE A 54 72.59 0.95 -14.67
CA ILE A 54 71.54 0.34 -15.50
C ILE A 54 71.46 -1.17 -15.30
N ASN A 55 72.59 -1.86 -15.11
CA ASN A 55 72.60 -3.30 -14.87
C ASN A 55 72.03 -3.67 -13.48
N ARG A 56 72.16 -2.78 -12.47
CA ARG A 56 71.63 -2.96 -11.11
C ARG A 56 70.16 -2.56 -10.97
N LEU A 57 69.67 -1.64 -11.80
CA LEU A 57 68.29 -1.12 -11.77
C LEU A 57 67.20 -2.21 -11.91
N PRO A 58 67.29 -3.20 -12.82
CA PRO A 58 66.28 -4.26 -12.96
C PRO A 58 66.06 -5.09 -11.70
N GLU A 59 67.12 -5.34 -10.93
CA GLU A 59 67.05 -6.11 -9.69
C GLU A 59 66.37 -5.31 -8.58
N ASN A 60 66.68 -4.01 -8.49
CA ASN A 60 66.03 -3.08 -7.58
C ASN A 60 64.54 -2.85 -7.93
N ILE A 61 64.20 -2.75 -9.22
CA ILE A 61 62.81 -2.65 -9.69
C ILE A 61 62.03 -3.91 -9.27
N LYS A 62 62.56 -5.11 -9.56
CA LYS A 62 61.93 -6.39 -9.16
C LYS A 62 61.74 -6.49 -7.64
N ARG A 63 62.71 -6.05 -6.86
CA ARG A 63 62.63 -6.04 -5.39
C ARG A 63 61.52 -5.13 -4.89
N THR A 64 61.46 -3.90 -5.39
CA THR A 64 60.44 -2.90 -4.99
C THR A 64 59.05 -3.31 -5.48
N GLU A 65 58.93 -3.91 -6.67
CA GLU A 65 57.68 -4.46 -7.20
C GLU A 65 57.14 -5.60 -6.31
N LYS A 66 58.01 -6.49 -5.84
CA LYS A 66 57.64 -7.58 -4.91
C LYS A 66 57.13 -7.05 -3.57
N LEU A 67 57.79 -6.02 -3.03
CA LEU A 67 57.35 -5.36 -1.80
C LEU A 67 56.02 -4.62 -1.99
N LEU A 68 55.82 -3.96 -3.14
CA LEU A 68 54.58 -3.28 -3.48
C LEU A 68 53.41 -4.28 -3.60
N LYS A 69 53.62 -5.41 -4.29
CA LYS A 69 52.63 -6.50 -4.40
C LYS A 69 52.29 -7.10 -3.04
N ALA A 70 53.27 -7.28 -2.15
CA ALA A 70 53.03 -7.78 -0.79
C ALA A 70 52.16 -6.80 0.03
N GLU A 71 52.42 -5.50 -0.05
CA GLU A 71 51.63 -4.48 0.64
C GLU A 71 50.24 -4.28 0.03
N GLN A 72 50.09 -4.41 -1.30
CA GLN A 72 48.78 -4.44 -1.97
C GLN A 72 47.93 -5.61 -1.47
N LYS A 73 48.50 -6.81 -1.40
CA LYS A 73 47.79 -8.00 -0.92
C LYS A 73 47.36 -7.87 0.54
N LYS A 74 48.20 -7.27 1.41
CA LYS A 74 47.80 -6.96 2.79
C LYS A 74 46.64 -5.97 2.85
N TYR A 75 46.67 -4.93 2.03
CA TYR A 75 45.61 -3.93 1.97
C TYR A 75 44.28 -4.52 1.49
N GLU A 76 44.29 -5.34 0.44
CA GLU A 76 43.12 -6.07 -0.05
C GLU A 76 42.54 -6.99 1.03
N ASN A 77 43.38 -7.74 1.73
CA ASN A 77 42.94 -8.60 2.84
C ASN A 77 42.29 -7.79 3.98
N LEU A 78 42.82 -6.61 4.32
CA LEU A 78 42.23 -5.73 5.34
C LEU A 78 40.87 -5.15 4.89
N LEU A 79 40.72 -4.86 3.60
CA LEU A 79 39.45 -4.43 3.00
C LEU A 79 38.37 -5.53 3.11
N HIS A 80 38.74 -6.78 2.86
CA HIS A 80 37.83 -7.93 3.05
C HIS A 80 37.43 -8.14 4.51
N ILE A 81 38.32 -7.87 5.47
CA ILE A 81 38.04 -8.01 6.91
C ILE A 81 37.15 -6.87 7.42
N LYS A 82 37.19 -5.68 6.80
CA LYS A 82 36.41 -4.51 7.24
C LYS A 82 34.91 -4.78 7.33
N SER A 83 34.32 -5.41 6.30
CA SER A 83 32.87 -5.73 6.30
C SER A 83 32.49 -6.78 7.36
N VAL A 84 33.42 -7.69 7.66
CA VAL A 84 33.23 -8.71 8.70
C VAL A 84 33.26 -8.05 10.08
N VAL A 85 34.22 -7.15 10.33
CA VAL A 85 34.33 -6.42 11.60
C VAL A 85 33.11 -5.53 11.85
N GLU A 86 32.63 -4.82 10.82
CA GLU A 86 31.39 -4.02 10.93
C GLU A 86 30.16 -4.90 11.22
N THR A 87 30.11 -6.10 10.64
CA THR A 87 29.03 -7.05 10.89
C THR A 87 29.09 -7.66 12.29
N VAL A 88 30.29 -8.01 12.76
CA VAL A 88 30.51 -8.54 14.12
C VAL A 88 30.16 -7.48 15.17
N ALA A 89 30.62 -6.23 15.01
CA ALA A 89 30.30 -5.15 15.94
C ALA A 89 28.79 -4.89 16.06
N ARG A 90 28.06 -4.97 14.94
CA ARG A 90 26.60 -4.89 14.92
C ARG A 90 25.95 -6.08 15.64
N LEU A 91 26.40 -7.30 15.35
CA LEU A 91 25.87 -8.51 15.98
C LEU A 91 26.16 -8.56 17.49
N GLU A 92 27.34 -8.12 17.94
CA GLU A 92 27.69 -8.00 19.36
C GLU A 92 26.78 -7.00 20.09
N ALA A 93 26.32 -5.95 19.42
CA ALA A 93 25.37 -5.01 19.98
C ALA A 93 23.91 -5.52 19.97
N ASP A 94 23.53 -6.32 18.97
CA ASP A 94 22.15 -6.78 18.77
C ASP A 94 21.82 -8.08 19.53
N ILE A 95 22.77 -9.00 19.68
CA ILE A 95 22.58 -10.27 20.40
C ILE A 95 22.08 -10.07 21.85
N PRO A 96 22.66 -9.16 22.67
CA PRO A 96 22.17 -8.93 24.03
C PRO A 96 20.75 -8.36 24.07
N LYS A 97 20.40 -7.50 23.11
CA LYS A 97 19.04 -6.93 23.00
C LYS A 97 18.03 -8.01 22.67
N LYS A 98 18.35 -8.87 21.70
CA LYS A 98 17.49 -10.00 21.31
C LYS A 98 17.37 -11.05 22.41
N LYS A 99 18.43 -11.32 23.18
CA LYS A 99 18.35 -12.18 24.37
C LYS A 99 17.43 -11.60 25.44
N LYS A 100 17.48 -10.29 25.72
CA LYS A 100 16.56 -9.63 26.65
C LYS A 100 15.10 -9.64 26.17
N GLU A 101 14.89 -9.43 24.87
CA GLU A 101 13.55 -9.55 24.27
C GLU A 101 13.01 -10.97 24.42
N LEU A 102 13.85 -11.99 24.17
CA LEU A 102 13.48 -13.39 24.32
C LEU A 102 13.08 -13.73 25.76
N THR A 103 13.89 -13.36 26.76
CA THR A 103 13.55 -13.62 28.17
C THR A 103 12.26 -12.91 28.58
N THR A 104 12.02 -11.69 28.08
CA THR A 104 10.76 -10.96 28.36
C THR A 104 9.55 -11.66 27.76
N ILE A 105 9.70 -12.26 26.56
CA ILE A 105 8.64 -13.02 25.90
C ILE A 105 8.40 -14.35 26.64
N GLU A 106 9.46 -15.05 27.06
CA GLU A 106 9.36 -16.29 27.84
C GLU A 106 8.66 -16.06 29.19
N GLU A 107 8.97 -14.97 29.90
CA GLU A 107 8.28 -14.58 31.13
C GLU A 107 6.79 -14.28 30.91
N LYS A 108 6.44 -13.61 29.81
CA LYS A 108 5.04 -13.36 29.45
C LYS A 108 4.31 -14.64 29.11
N LEU A 109 4.97 -15.55 28.38
CA LEU A 109 4.41 -16.85 28.03
C LEU A 109 4.14 -17.68 29.28
N ALA A 110 5.09 -17.72 30.22
CA ALA A 110 4.92 -18.43 31.49
C ALA A 110 3.71 -17.91 32.28
N LYS A 111 3.55 -16.58 32.38
CA LYS A 111 2.38 -15.97 33.02
C LYS A 111 1.06 -16.30 32.33
N CYS A 112 1.03 -16.23 30.99
CA CYS A 112 -0.19 -16.58 30.25
C CYS A 112 -0.56 -18.06 30.39
N VAL A 113 0.43 -18.96 30.47
CA VAL A 113 0.18 -20.39 30.70
C VAL A 113 -0.37 -20.61 32.12
N GLU A 114 0.21 -19.97 33.13
CA GLU A 114 -0.26 -20.05 34.52
C GLU A 114 -1.71 -19.51 34.67
N GLU A 115 -2.02 -18.37 34.06
CA GLU A 115 -3.37 -17.81 34.00
C GLU A 115 -4.35 -18.74 33.26
N HIS A 116 -3.91 -19.39 32.18
CA HIS A 116 -4.75 -20.31 31.42
C HIS A 116 -5.09 -21.56 32.23
N GLU A 117 -4.10 -22.17 32.90
CA GLU A 117 -4.30 -23.33 33.76
C GLU A 117 -5.21 -22.99 34.95
N SER A 118 -5.06 -21.81 35.56
CA SER A 118 -5.95 -21.39 36.65
C SER A 118 -7.39 -21.20 36.18
N LEU A 119 -7.59 -20.60 35.00
CA LEU A 119 -8.92 -20.39 34.42
C LEU A 119 -9.58 -21.71 34.01
N GLN A 120 -8.81 -22.67 33.47
CA GLN A 120 -9.32 -24.02 33.18
C GLN A 120 -9.76 -24.73 34.47
N MET A 121 -8.99 -24.62 35.55
CA MET A 121 -9.34 -25.22 36.83
C MET A 121 -10.60 -24.60 37.44
N LEU A 122 -10.78 -23.27 37.31
CA LEU A 122 -12.00 -22.56 37.73
C LEU A 122 -13.23 -22.92 36.89
N LEU A 123 -13.06 -23.27 35.61
CA LEU A 123 -14.15 -23.65 34.72
C LEU A 123 -14.62 -25.10 34.89
N ALA A 124 -13.77 -25.98 35.43
CA ALA A 124 -14.08 -27.41 35.53
C ALA A 124 -15.31 -27.69 36.41
N GLU A 125 -15.41 -27.07 37.59
CA GLU A 125 -16.53 -27.29 38.53
C GLU A 125 -17.87 -26.71 38.02
N PRO A 126 -17.96 -25.48 37.50
CA PRO A 126 -19.18 -24.97 36.87
C PRO A 126 -19.62 -25.79 35.67
N THR A 127 -18.68 -26.25 34.83
CA THR A 127 -19.00 -27.07 33.65
C THR A 127 -19.57 -28.42 34.06
N SER A 128 -18.94 -29.09 35.05
CA SER A 128 -19.47 -30.35 35.59
C SER A 128 -20.84 -30.18 36.25
N SER A 129 -21.07 -29.05 36.93
CA SER A 129 -22.36 -28.72 37.54
C SER A 129 -23.44 -28.47 36.48
N LEU A 130 -23.09 -27.81 35.38
CA LEU A 130 -23.98 -27.57 34.24
C LEU A 130 -24.34 -28.88 33.55
N GLU A 131 -23.36 -29.74 33.26
CA GLU A 131 -23.59 -31.07 32.65
C GLU A 131 -24.50 -31.93 33.54
N LEU A 132 -24.32 -31.89 34.86
CA LEU A 132 -25.21 -32.57 35.80
C LEU A 132 -26.63 -31.98 35.76
N ALA A 133 -26.76 -30.65 35.77
CA ALA A 133 -28.07 -29.99 35.67
C ALA A 133 -28.78 -30.29 34.34
N ASP A 134 -28.06 -30.29 33.23
CA ASP A 134 -28.57 -30.65 31.90
C ASP A 134 -29.02 -32.11 31.84
N SER A 135 -28.27 -33.02 32.49
CA SER A 135 -28.67 -34.43 32.58
C SER A 135 -29.97 -34.61 33.39
N MET A 136 -30.18 -33.78 34.42
CA MET A 136 -31.37 -33.83 35.27
C MET A 136 -32.59 -33.11 34.68
N MET A 137 -32.43 -32.18 33.73
CA MET A 137 -33.55 -31.48 33.10
C MET A 137 -34.53 -32.43 32.40
N GLY A 138 -34.02 -33.50 31.77
CA GLY A 138 -34.86 -34.52 31.15
C GLY A 138 -35.75 -35.22 32.17
N ASP A 139 -35.17 -35.62 33.30
CA ASP A 139 -35.87 -36.30 34.39
C ASP A 139 -36.86 -35.36 35.10
N VAL A 140 -36.50 -34.08 35.29
CA VAL A 140 -37.39 -33.05 35.87
C VAL A 140 -38.60 -32.79 34.95
N SER A 141 -38.40 -32.76 33.63
CA SER A 141 -39.51 -32.61 32.69
C SER A 141 -40.45 -33.82 32.71
N LEU A 142 -39.93 -35.04 32.87
CA LEU A 142 -40.75 -36.24 33.05
C LEU A 142 -41.50 -36.22 34.39
N LEU A 143 -40.87 -35.73 35.46
CA LEU A 143 -41.48 -35.56 36.77
C LEU A 143 -42.64 -34.55 36.72
N ASP A 144 -42.46 -33.41 36.05
CA ASP A 144 -43.49 -32.38 35.86
C ASP A 144 -44.69 -32.92 35.08
N GLU A 145 -44.44 -33.71 34.02
CA GLU A 145 -45.51 -34.34 33.23
C GLU A 145 -46.27 -35.38 34.07
N ALA A 146 -45.55 -36.20 34.84
CA ALA A 146 -46.15 -37.15 35.76
C ALA A 146 -46.96 -36.45 36.87
N MET A 147 -46.49 -35.32 37.41
CA MET A 147 -47.23 -34.53 38.40
C MET A 147 -48.52 -33.93 37.81
N LYS A 148 -48.49 -33.44 36.56
CA LYS A 148 -49.70 -33.00 35.85
C LYS A 148 -50.66 -34.15 35.66
N GLU A 149 -50.18 -35.34 35.31
CA GLU A 149 -51.02 -36.53 35.14
C GLU A 149 -51.66 -36.99 36.44
N VAL A 150 -50.91 -37.02 37.55
CA VAL A 150 -51.44 -37.29 38.89
C VAL A 150 -52.51 -36.28 39.28
N THR A 151 -52.29 -35.00 38.96
CA THR A 151 -53.27 -33.94 39.24
C THR A 151 -54.53 -34.09 38.40
N ARG A 152 -54.39 -34.42 37.10
CA ARG A 152 -55.51 -34.73 36.20
C ARG A 152 -56.31 -35.92 36.72
N LEU A 153 -55.64 -37.04 37.03
CA LEU A 153 -56.28 -38.24 37.55
C LEU A 153 -57.00 -38.00 38.89
N LYS A 154 -56.43 -37.18 39.78
CA LYS A 154 -57.12 -36.76 41.02
C LYS A 154 -58.39 -35.96 40.74
N ASN A 155 -58.33 -35.04 39.77
CA ASN A 155 -59.51 -34.26 39.37
C ASN A 155 -60.56 -35.14 38.68
N ASP A 156 -60.14 -36.11 37.86
CA ASP A 156 -61.04 -37.06 37.20
C ASP A 156 -61.72 -37.98 38.24
N ILE A 157 -60.99 -38.46 39.24
CA ILE A 157 -61.56 -39.22 40.37
C ILE A 157 -62.56 -38.37 41.16
N ALA A 158 -62.23 -37.11 41.44
CA ALA A 158 -63.14 -36.20 42.12
C ALA A 158 -64.42 -35.95 41.30
N GLN A 159 -64.30 -35.77 39.98
CA GLN A 159 -65.44 -35.61 39.08
C GLN A 159 -66.29 -36.88 38.97
N LEU A 160 -65.66 -38.06 38.92
CA LEU A 160 -66.38 -39.33 38.91
C LEU A 160 -67.13 -39.58 40.23
N ASN A 161 -66.52 -39.21 41.37
CA ASN A 161 -67.20 -39.25 42.67
C ASN A 161 -68.38 -38.28 42.75
N THR A 162 -68.33 -37.12 42.08
CA THR A 162 -69.48 -36.19 42.03
C THR A 162 -70.61 -36.66 41.09
N LYS A 163 -70.34 -37.61 40.20
CA LYS A 163 -71.34 -38.19 39.28
C LYS A 163 -72.06 -39.41 39.89
N LEU A 164 -71.64 -39.86 41.06
CA LEU A 164 -72.34 -40.87 41.86
C LEU A 164 -73.32 -40.17 42.82
N PRO A 165 -74.61 -40.53 42.84
CA PRO A 165 -75.54 -40.03 43.85
C PRO A 165 -75.12 -40.48 45.25
N ALA A 166 -75.37 -39.67 46.27
CA ALA A 166 -74.99 -39.96 47.66
C ALA A 166 -75.70 -41.21 48.25
N ASP A 167 -76.85 -41.60 47.69
CA ASP A 167 -77.70 -42.70 48.16
C ASP A 167 -77.85 -43.79 47.08
N PHE A 168 -76.74 -44.36 46.59
CA PHE A 168 -76.81 -45.53 45.70
C PHE A 168 -77.04 -46.82 46.51
N GLU A 169 -78.30 -47.08 46.87
CA GLU A 169 -78.75 -48.40 47.33
C GLU A 169 -79.13 -49.28 46.13
N SER A 170 -78.68 -50.53 46.16
CA SER A 170 -79.04 -51.55 45.17
C SER A 170 -80.46 -52.03 45.44
N ASP A 171 -81.44 -51.53 44.68
CA ASP A 171 -82.65 -52.27 44.30
C ASP A 171 -83.53 -51.41 43.39
N VAL A 172 -83.28 -51.45 42.08
CA VAL A 172 -84.23 -51.00 41.06
C VAL A 172 -84.26 -51.99 39.91
N ASN A 173 -85.48 -52.39 39.51
CA ASN A 173 -85.74 -53.40 38.51
C ASN A 173 -85.26 -52.97 37.10
N ILE A 174 -84.61 -53.89 36.38
CA ILE A 174 -83.86 -53.67 35.14
C ILE A 174 -84.74 -53.23 33.95
N GLU A 175 -86.02 -53.57 33.96
CA GLU A 175 -86.94 -53.31 32.84
C GLU A 175 -87.38 -51.84 32.74
N GLU A 176 -87.59 -51.14 33.86
CA GLU A 176 -87.93 -49.70 33.87
C GLU A 176 -86.72 -48.84 33.45
N LEU A 177 -85.51 -49.24 33.85
CA LEU A 177 -84.27 -48.60 33.44
C LEU A 177 -83.96 -48.80 31.94
N GLN A 178 -84.37 -49.92 31.35
CA GLN A 178 -84.20 -50.15 29.91
C GLN A 178 -85.17 -49.32 29.05
N MET A 179 -86.40 -49.10 29.51
CA MET A 179 -87.35 -48.21 28.81
C MET A 179 -86.93 -46.74 28.89
N ILE A 180 -86.49 -46.29 30.07
CA ILE A 180 -85.96 -44.93 30.22
C ILE A 180 -84.67 -44.76 29.40
N LYS A 181 -83.79 -45.78 29.37
CA LYS A 181 -82.60 -45.77 28.51
C LYS A 181 -82.95 -45.72 27.02
N ALA A 182 -83.99 -46.42 26.57
CA ALA A 182 -84.40 -46.40 25.17
C ALA A 182 -84.97 -45.02 24.78
N GLY A 183 -85.86 -44.43 25.59
CA GLY A 183 -86.40 -43.09 25.34
C GLY A 183 -85.33 -42.00 25.39
N VAL A 184 -84.44 -42.04 26.38
CA VAL A 184 -83.31 -41.09 26.48
C VAL A 184 -82.30 -41.32 25.36
N SER A 185 -82.11 -42.54 24.85
CA SER A 185 -81.23 -42.80 23.71
C SER A 185 -81.81 -42.26 22.41
N GLU A 186 -83.13 -42.33 22.22
CA GLU A 186 -83.80 -41.76 21.04
C GLU A 186 -83.77 -40.23 21.07
N GLU A 187 -84.05 -39.61 22.22
CA GLU A 187 -83.87 -38.17 22.42
C GLU A 187 -82.41 -37.74 22.22
N LEU A 188 -81.45 -38.51 22.74
CA LEU A 188 -80.02 -38.26 22.57
C LEU A 188 -79.58 -38.38 21.10
N ASP A 189 -80.11 -39.34 20.35
CA ASP A 189 -79.77 -39.50 18.94
C ASP A 189 -80.38 -38.37 18.09
N THR A 190 -81.61 -37.91 18.42
CA THR A 190 -82.17 -36.71 17.77
C THR A 190 -81.35 -35.45 18.08
N GLU A 191 -80.91 -35.26 19.33
CA GLU A 191 -80.14 -34.09 19.72
C GLU A 191 -78.68 -34.16 19.25
N ARG A 192 -78.12 -35.37 19.07
CA ARG A 192 -76.85 -35.57 18.39
C ARG A 192 -76.93 -35.20 16.92
N HIS A 193 -78.03 -35.54 16.24
CA HIS A 193 -78.19 -35.20 14.84
C HIS A 193 -78.37 -33.69 14.63
N THR A 194 -79.13 -33.02 15.51
CA THR A 194 -79.20 -31.55 15.49
C THR A 194 -77.88 -30.88 15.87
N LEU A 195 -77.09 -31.48 16.76
CA LEU A 195 -75.74 -31.01 17.08
C LEU A 195 -74.79 -31.16 15.88
N GLU A 196 -74.80 -32.30 15.20
CA GLU A 196 -74.01 -32.55 13.99
C GLU A 196 -74.37 -31.58 12.86
N GLU A 197 -75.66 -31.31 12.64
CA GLU A 197 -76.11 -30.31 11.67
C GLU A 197 -75.65 -28.89 12.05
N LYS A 198 -75.74 -28.52 13.34
CA LYS A 198 -75.25 -27.23 13.83
C LYS A 198 -73.73 -27.12 13.76
N GLN A 199 -72.99 -28.18 14.05
CA GLN A 199 -71.53 -28.23 13.93
C GLN A 199 -71.09 -28.13 12.47
N ALA A 200 -71.74 -28.86 11.56
CA ALA A 200 -71.48 -28.75 10.12
C ALA A 200 -71.79 -27.34 9.59
N ASN A 201 -72.84 -26.69 10.09
CA ASN A 201 -73.12 -25.29 9.77
C ASN A 201 -72.10 -24.32 10.38
N LEU A 202 -71.63 -24.58 11.60
CA LEU A 202 -70.61 -23.77 12.25
C LEU A 202 -69.26 -23.89 11.51
N GLU A 203 -68.87 -25.09 11.07
CA GLU A 203 -67.69 -25.29 10.22
C GLU A 203 -67.83 -24.56 8.88
N LYS A 204 -69.01 -24.59 8.24
CA LYS A 204 -69.26 -23.82 7.01
C LYS A 204 -69.10 -22.31 7.25
N ILE A 205 -69.63 -21.79 8.37
CA ILE A 205 -69.52 -20.37 8.74
C ILE A 205 -68.05 -20.01 9.06
N VAL A 206 -67.33 -20.84 9.81
CA VAL A 206 -65.92 -20.63 10.15
C VAL A 206 -65.05 -20.65 8.90
N ASN A 207 -65.28 -21.59 7.99
CA ASN A 207 -64.56 -21.64 6.71
C ASN A 207 -64.86 -20.42 5.83
N ALA A 208 -66.12 -19.96 5.79
CA ALA A 208 -66.48 -18.72 5.11
C ALA A 208 -65.81 -17.49 5.76
N LEU A 209 -65.74 -17.44 7.09
CA LEU A 209 -65.12 -16.36 7.84
C LEU A 209 -63.60 -16.33 7.65
N ASN A 210 -62.94 -17.49 7.65
CA ASN A 210 -61.52 -17.62 7.33
C ASN A 210 -61.23 -17.18 5.89
N LYS A 211 -62.07 -17.56 4.93
CA LYS A 211 -61.94 -17.10 3.53
C LYS A 211 -62.11 -15.59 3.39
N MET A 212 -63.07 -15.00 4.12
CA MET A 212 -63.26 -13.55 4.16
C MET A 212 -62.09 -12.83 4.85
N GLN A 213 -61.49 -13.43 5.88
CA GLN A 213 -60.31 -12.91 6.56
C GLN A 213 -59.06 -12.97 5.65
N GLU A 214 -58.87 -14.05 4.89
CA GLU A 214 -57.83 -14.15 3.86
C GLU A 214 -58.00 -13.08 2.79
N GLN A 215 -59.22 -12.88 2.29
CA GLN A 215 -59.51 -11.81 1.33
C GLN A 215 -59.25 -10.42 1.90
N LYS A 216 -59.65 -10.17 3.15
CA LYS A 216 -59.37 -8.91 3.85
C LYS A 216 -57.88 -8.65 4.00
N ASN A 217 -57.11 -9.68 4.36
CA ASN A 217 -55.65 -9.58 4.47
C ASN A 217 -55.01 -9.33 3.10
N ALA A 218 -55.47 -10.01 2.05
CA ALA A 218 -55.01 -9.77 0.68
C ALA A 218 -55.27 -8.32 0.22
N TYR A 219 -56.46 -7.77 0.49
CA TYR A 219 -56.77 -6.37 0.19
C TYR A 219 -55.97 -5.38 1.06
N GLN A 220 -55.62 -5.74 2.30
CA GLN A 220 -54.74 -4.92 3.14
C GLN A 220 -53.31 -4.91 2.60
N ASP A 221 -52.79 -6.05 2.14
CA ASP A 221 -51.47 -6.14 1.50
C ASP A 221 -51.42 -5.37 0.19
N GLU A 222 -52.47 -5.44 -0.64
CA GLU A 222 -52.59 -4.61 -1.85
C GLU A 222 -52.63 -3.12 -1.51
N ARG A 223 -53.37 -2.72 -0.46
CA ARG A 223 -53.42 -1.33 -0.01
C ARG A 223 -52.05 -0.85 0.48
N LEU A 224 -51.32 -1.68 1.22
CA LEU A 224 -49.97 -1.35 1.69
C LEU A 224 -49.00 -1.20 0.51
N LYS A 225 -49.01 -2.11 -0.46
CA LYS A 225 -48.20 -2.02 -1.68
C LYS A 225 -48.52 -0.76 -2.49
N LEU A 226 -49.80 -0.40 -2.62
CA LEU A 226 -50.21 0.83 -3.29
C LEU A 226 -49.75 2.08 -2.53
N GLN A 227 -49.79 2.06 -1.19
CA GLN A 227 -49.34 3.15 -0.35
C GLN A 227 -47.81 3.34 -0.40
N GLU A 228 -47.04 2.24 -0.40
CA GLU A 228 -45.59 2.25 -0.64
C GLU A 228 -45.26 2.79 -2.04
N GLY A 229 -46.00 2.35 -3.06
CA GLY A 229 -45.87 2.87 -4.43
C GLY A 229 -46.15 4.38 -4.53
N GLN A 230 -47.15 4.87 -3.80
CA GLN A 230 -47.49 6.30 -3.78
C GLN A 230 -46.42 7.16 -3.07
N GLN A 231 -45.82 6.64 -1.98
CA GLN A 231 -44.67 7.30 -1.33
C GLN A 231 -43.44 7.32 -2.25
N SER A 232 -43.16 6.20 -2.94
CA SER A 232 -42.08 6.14 -3.92
C SER A 232 -42.30 7.09 -5.10
N LEU A 233 -43.55 7.27 -5.55
CA LEU A 233 -43.89 8.21 -6.62
C LEU A 233 -43.62 9.66 -6.20
N ALA A 234 -43.98 10.05 -4.97
CA ALA A 234 -43.72 11.38 -4.44
C ALA A 234 -42.21 11.66 -4.36
N GLN A 235 -41.41 10.70 -3.87
CA GLN A 235 -39.95 10.81 -3.83
C GLN A 235 -39.33 10.90 -5.23
N LEU A 236 -39.86 10.14 -6.20
CA LEU A 236 -39.39 10.19 -7.59
C LEU A 236 -39.72 11.53 -8.26
N GLN A 237 -40.89 12.12 -7.97
CA GLN A 237 -41.28 13.44 -8.45
C GLN A 237 -40.40 14.55 -7.85
N GLU A 238 -40.10 14.48 -6.56
CA GLU A 238 -39.16 15.40 -5.90
C GLU A 238 -37.77 15.30 -6.53
N ARG A 239 -37.24 14.08 -6.68
CA ARG A 239 -35.96 13.81 -7.35
C ARG A 239 -35.92 14.31 -8.79
N GLN A 240 -37.02 14.14 -9.53
CA GLN A 240 -37.14 14.64 -10.90
C GLN A 240 -37.07 16.17 -10.94
N THR A 241 -37.70 16.85 -9.97
CA THR A 241 -37.71 18.31 -9.86
C THR A 241 -36.33 18.84 -9.48
N GLU A 242 -35.63 18.20 -8.54
CA GLU A 242 -34.24 18.50 -8.19
C GLU A 242 -33.30 18.35 -9.39
N LEU A 243 -33.39 17.23 -10.12
CA LEU A 243 -32.56 16.98 -11.29
C LEU A 243 -32.83 18.00 -12.40
N LYS A 244 -34.09 18.40 -12.59
CA LYS A 244 -34.46 19.43 -13.57
C LYS A 244 -33.87 20.80 -13.21
N ASN A 245 -33.95 21.20 -11.94
CA ASN A 245 -33.34 22.43 -11.44
C ASN A 245 -31.80 22.40 -11.57
N LEU A 246 -31.18 21.25 -11.31
CA LEU A 246 -29.74 21.07 -11.47
C LEU A 246 -29.32 21.19 -12.94
N ILE A 247 -30.08 20.60 -13.86
CA ILE A 247 -29.86 20.71 -15.30
C ILE A 247 -29.99 22.17 -15.75
N GLU A 248 -31.01 22.89 -15.30
CA GLU A 248 -31.19 24.32 -15.64
C GLU A 248 -30.04 25.18 -15.11
N SER A 249 -29.63 24.98 -13.86
CA SER A 249 -28.48 25.66 -13.24
C SER A 249 -27.19 25.41 -14.01
N LYS A 250 -26.88 24.14 -14.32
CA LYS A 250 -25.67 23.76 -15.06
C LYS A 250 -25.71 24.24 -16.51
N THR A 251 -26.87 24.28 -17.13
CA THR A 251 -27.05 24.84 -18.49
C THR A 251 -26.82 26.35 -18.51
N ALA A 252 -27.28 27.08 -17.48
CA ALA A 252 -26.99 28.51 -17.33
C ALA A 252 -25.50 28.78 -17.10
N GLU A 253 -24.84 27.96 -16.29
CA GLU A 253 -23.39 28.05 -16.01
C GLU A 253 -22.57 27.79 -17.29
N ILE A 254 -22.95 26.78 -18.09
CA ILE A 254 -22.34 26.50 -19.41
C ILE A 254 -22.55 27.67 -20.37
N LYS A 255 -23.74 28.29 -20.41
CA LYS A 255 -23.99 29.49 -21.24
C LYS A 255 -23.09 30.66 -20.84
N LEU A 256 -22.94 30.92 -19.54
CA LEU A 256 -22.08 31.98 -19.01
C LEU A 256 -20.59 31.74 -19.33
N LEU A 257 -20.13 30.50 -19.22
CA LEU A 257 -18.76 30.14 -19.57
C LEU A 257 -18.52 30.25 -21.09
N ARG A 258 -19.51 29.86 -21.91
CA ARG A 258 -19.47 30.02 -23.38
C ARG A 258 -19.43 31.48 -23.81
N THR A 259 -20.03 32.42 -23.07
CA THR A 259 -19.93 33.86 -23.38
C THR A 259 -18.63 34.51 -22.89
N LYS A 260 -17.98 33.95 -21.86
CA LYS A 260 -16.67 34.41 -21.38
C LYS A 260 -15.47 33.87 -22.18
N LEU A 261 -15.62 32.72 -22.83
CA LEU A 261 -14.53 32.09 -23.62
C LEU A 261 -14.01 32.97 -24.78
N PRO A 262 -14.85 33.66 -25.57
CA PRO A 262 -14.40 34.50 -26.68
C PRO A 262 -13.63 35.72 -26.20
N THR A 263 -14.08 36.38 -25.12
CA THR A 263 -13.42 37.57 -24.57
C THR A 263 -12.05 37.23 -23.99
N LEU A 264 -11.91 36.08 -23.32
CA LEU A 264 -10.62 35.56 -22.86
C LEU A 264 -9.70 35.20 -24.02
N LYS A 265 -10.20 34.54 -25.08
CA LYS A 265 -9.41 34.28 -26.31
C LYS A 265 -8.94 35.56 -26.98
N GLN A 266 -9.79 36.58 -27.04
CA GLN A 266 -9.45 37.88 -27.63
C GLN A 266 -8.35 38.59 -26.81
N LYS A 267 -8.44 38.54 -25.48
CA LYS A 267 -7.44 39.09 -24.55
C LYS A 267 -6.11 38.34 -24.61
N LEU A 268 -6.15 37.02 -24.79
CA LEU A 268 -4.96 36.19 -25.00
C LEU A 268 -4.27 36.55 -26.32
N ASN A 269 -5.04 36.67 -27.40
CA ASN A 269 -4.51 37.03 -28.72
C ASN A 269 -3.89 38.43 -28.73
N SER A 270 -4.48 39.41 -28.03
CA SER A 270 -3.87 40.75 -27.93
C SER A 270 -2.57 40.74 -27.14
N LEU A 271 -2.49 39.99 -26.02
CA LEU A 271 -1.25 39.84 -25.25
C LEU A 271 -0.14 39.10 -26.01
N VAL A 272 -0.50 38.09 -26.82
CA VAL A 272 0.46 37.38 -27.68
C VAL A 272 0.97 38.30 -28.79
N ALA A 273 0.11 39.11 -29.40
CA ALA A 273 0.51 40.10 -30.40
C ALA A 273 1.46 41.16 -29.80
N GLU A 274 1.16 41.65 -28.59
CA GLU A 274 2.01 42.59 -27.86
C GLU A 274 3.39 41.99 -27.52
N LYS A 275 3.42 40.74 -27.02
CA LYS A 275 4.66 40.00 -26.76
C LYS A 275 5.53 39.88 -28.02
N ASN A 276 4.92 39.51 -29.15
CA ASN A 276 5.65 39.33 -30.41
C ASN A 276 6.20 40.68 -30.92
N ARG A 277 5.43 41.76 -30.80
CA ARG A 277 5.87 43.12 -31.14
C ARG A 277 7.07 43.57 -30.30
N LEU A 278 7.06 43.30 -28.99
CA LEU A 278 8.17 43.62 -28.09
C LEU A 278 9.43 42.78 -28.37
N LEU A 279 9.27 41.49 -28.68
CA LEU A 279 10.37 40.62 -29.08
C LEU A 279 11.04 41.10 -30.37
N GLU A 280 10.25 41.53 -31.35
CA GLU A 280 10.77 42.02 -32.63
C GLU A 280 11.45 43.39 -32.50
N ALA A 281 10.91 44.27 -31.66
CA ALA A 281 11.57 45.53 -31.29
C ALA A 281 12.89 45.30 -30.53
N SER A 282 12.95 44.28 -29.66
CA SER A 282 14.16 43.87 -28.95
C SER A 282 15.21 43.30 -29.93
N ARG A 283 14.81 42.40 -30.85
CA ARG A 283 15.69 41.85 -31.89
C ARG A 283 16.30 42.94 -32.78
N LYS A 284 15.52 43.94 -33.20
CA LYS A 284 16.04 45.09 -33.98
C LYS A 284 17.04 45.91 -33.18
N ARG A 285 16.83 46.09 -31.87
CA ARG A 285 17.75 46.81 -30.98
C ARG A 285 19.07 46.06 -30.80
N VAL A 286 19.00 44.76 -30.58
CA VAL A 286 20.17 43.88 -30.47
C VAL A 286 20.96 43.85 -31.79
N ALA A 287 20.28 43.74 -32.94
CA ALA A 287 20.94 43.78 -34.24
C ALA A 287 21.68 45.11 -34.47
N LYS A 288 21.07 46.25 -34.07
CA LYS A 288 21.69 47.57 -34.17
C LYS A 288 22.92 47.71 -33.26
N MET A 289 22.83 47.26 -32.01
CA MET A 289 23.97 47.21 -31.08
C MET A 289 25.09 46.29 -31.60
N GLN A 290 24.75 45.16 -32.25
CA GLN A 290 25.74 44.26 -32.82
C GLN A 290 26.47 44.90 -34.01
N THR A 291 25.77 45.66 -34.85
CA THR A 291 26.39 46.43 -35.94
C THR A 291 27.30 47.55 -35.43
N GLU A 292 26.90 48.25 -34.36
CA GLU A 292 27.72 49.27 -33.71
C GLU A 292 28.97 48.65 -33.06
N LEU A 293 28.82 47.51 -32.36
CA LEU A 293 29.94 46.75 -31.77
C LEU A 293 30.94 46.30 -32.85
N ASN A 294 30.45 45.81 -33.99
CA ASN A 294 31.31 45.41 -35.10
C ASN A 294 32.04 46.61 -35.74
N ALA A 295 31.43 47.80 -35.74
CA ALA A 295 32.10 49.03 -36.18
C ALA A 295 33.21 49.45 -35.21
N TYR A 296 32.97 49.38 -33.89
CA TYR A 296 33.99 49.64 -32.88
C TYR A 296 35.17 48.65 -32.98
N LYS A 297 34.91 47.36 -33.22
CA LYS A 297 35.98 46.36 -33.44
C LYS A 297 36.83 46.65 -34.68
N LYS A 298 36.23 47.15 -35.76
CA LYS A 298 37.00 47.60 -36.94
C LYS A 298 37.88 48.80 -36.62
N MET A 299 37.33 49.76 -35.87
CA MET A 299 38.08 50.93 -35.42
C MET A 299 39.25 50.55 -34.49
N GLU A 300 39.04 49.58 -33.60
CA GLU A 300 40.09 49.02 -32.73
C GLU A 300 41.22 48.39 -33.54
N HIS A 301 40.91 47.55 -34.55
CA HIS A 301 41.93 47.01 -35.46
C HIS A 301 42.65 48.10 -36.28
N GLU A 302 41.96 49.18 -36.64
CA GLU A 302 42.56 50.28 -37.38
C GLU A 302 43.48 51.13 -36.49
N ILE A 303 43.15 51.27 -35.20
CA ILE A 303 44.01 51.85 -34.18
C ILE A 303 45.23 50.95 -33.93
N GLU A 304 45.06 49.63 -33.84
CA GLU A 304 46.18 48.68 -33.70
C GLU A 304 47.14 48.74 -34.90
N ARG A 305 46.60 48.86 -36.12
CA ARG A 305 47.40 49.08 -37.34
C ARG A 305 48.16 50.40 -37.28
N LEU A 306 47.48 51.51 -36.98
CA LEU A 306 48.13 52.83 -36.86
C LEU A 306 49.17 52.84 -35.74
N ASN A 307 48.93 52.14 -34.63
CA ASN A 307 49.89 52.02 -33.54
C ASN A 307 51.12 51.19 -33.94
N SER A 308 50.93 50.17 -34.79
CA SER A 308 52.03 49.41 -35.40
C SER A 308 52.83 50.27 -36.39
N GLU A 309 52.17 51.11 -37.19
CA GLU A 309 52.80 52.09 -38.09
C GLU A 309 53.56 53.19 -37.30
N VAL A 310 53.04 53.62 -36.15
CA VAL A 310 53.72 54.57 -35.24
C VAL A 310 54.96 53.93 -34.57
N LEU A 311 54.88 52.65 -34.21
CA LEU A 311 56.03 51.90 -33.70
C LEU A 311 57.11 51.72 -34.78
N GLU A 312 56.73 51.47 -36.04
CA GLU A 312 57.65 51.51 -37.18
C GLU A 312 58.25 52.91 -37.41
N PHE A 313 57.47 53.97 -37.22
CA PHE A 313 57.97 55.35 -37.27
C PHE A 313 58.95 55.69 -36.12
N GLN A 314 58.81 55.06 -34.95
CA GLN A 314 59.76 55.18 -33.84
C GLN A 314 61.07 54.43 -34.09
N MET A 315 61.08 53.43 -34.99
CA MET A 315 62.31 52.75 -35.41
C MET A 315 63.11 53.55 -36.45
N LEU A 316 62.52 54.58 -37.06
CA LEU A 316 63.22 55.52 -37.94
C LEU A 316 64.04 56.51 -37.11
N ASN A 317 65.36 56.38 -37.21
CA ASN A 317 66.39 57.08 -36.45
C ASN A 317 66.55 58.57 -36.84
N LEU A 318 65.49 59.38 -36.78
CA LEU A 318 65.52 60.82 -37.07
C LEU A 318 66.37 61.64 -36.07
N VAL A 319 66.69 61.06 -34.91
CA VAL A 319 67.55 61.71 -33.91
C VAL A 319 69.03 61.72 -34.35
N ALA A 320 69.46 60.73 -35.15
CA ALA A 320 70.81 60.68 -35.72
C ALA A 320 71.00 61.70 -36.88
N GLU A 321 70.00 61.88 -37.74
CA GLU A 321 70.04 62.89 -38.82
C GLU A 321 70.03 64.34 -38.29
N ILE A 322 69.35 64.60 -37.16
CA ILE A 322 69.36 65.92 -36.51
C ILE A 322 70.73 66.21 -35.85
N ALA A 323 71.50 65.18 -35.47
CA ALA A 323 72.86 65.35 -34.96
C ALA A 323 73.85 65.78 -36.06
N GLU A 324 73.77 65.20 -37.26
CA GLU A 324 74.57 65.63 -38.43
C GLU A 324 74.21 67.06 -38.88
N LEU A 325 72.93 67.45 -38.81
CA LEU A 325 72.49 68.81 -39.12
C LEU A 325 72.94 69.84 -38.06
N LYS A 326 73.10 69.44 -36.78
CA LYS A 326 73.66 70.30 -35.74
C LYS A 326 75.17 70.52 -35.88
N GLU A 327 75.89 69.53 -36.41
CA GLU A 327 77.33 69.66 -36.69
C GLU A 327 77.58 70.56 -37.91
N SER A 328 76.74 70.45 -38.93
CA SER A 328 76.69 71.36 -40.10
C SER A 328 76.38 72.83 -39.72
N LEU A 329 75.53 73.04 -38.70
CA LEU A 329 75.19 74.36 -38.17
C LEU A 329 76.38 75.01 -37.42
N LYS A 330 77.31 74.21 -36.90
CA LYS A 330 78.53 74.68 -36.22
C LYS A 330 79.54 75.22 -37.23
N THR A 331 79.66 74.57 -38.39
CA THR A 331 80.49 75.00 -39.53
C THR A 331 79.97 76.29 -40.17
N CYS A 332 78.64 76.49 -40.20
CA CYS A 332 78.02 77.71 -40.72
C CYS A 332 78.16 78.91 -39.76
N LYS A 333 78.23 78.69 -38.44
CA LYS A 333 78.51 79.75 -37.44
C LYS A 333 79.95 80.30 -37.52
N ALA A 334 80.92 79.48 -37.93
CA ALA A 334 82.30 79.93 -38.17
C ALA A 334 82.44 80.84 -39.42
N GLN A 335 81.50 80.77 -40.37
CA GLN A 335 81.45 81.69 -41.51
C GLN A 335 80.78 83.04 -41.17
N ILE A 336 79.92 83.07 -40.13
CA ILE A 336 79.27 84.29 -39.64
C ILE A 336 80.28 85.20 -38.90
N GLU A 337 81.26 84.63 -38.19
CA GLU A 337 82.36 85.39 -37.56
C GLU A 337 83.29 86.09 -38.58
N LYS A 338 83.29 85.63 -39.83
CA LYS A 338 84.05 86.24 -40.94
C LYS A 338 83.32 87.44 -41.56
N LYS A 339 81.98 87.49 -41.42
CA LYS A 339 81.12 88.61 -41.85
C LYS A 339 80.89 89.65 -40.75
N SER A 340 81.11 89.31 -39.47
CA SER A 340 81.13 90.27 -38.36
C SER A 340 82.32 91.25 -38.40
N ALA A 341 83.33 91.01 -39.25
CA ALA A 341 84.44 91.95 -39.47
C ALA A 341 84.09 93.07 -40.48
N GLU A 342 83.05 92.93 -41.30
CA GLU A 342 82.60 93.98 -42.23
C GLU A 342 81.57 94.94 -41.61
N ILE A 343 80.90 94.53 -40.52
CA ILE A 343 79.90 95.34 -39.81
C ILE A 343 80.55 96.25 -38.74
N SER A 344 81.78 95.97 -38.31
CA SER A 344 82.57 96.84 -37.41
C SER A 344 82.86 98.23 -38.00
N LYS A 345 82.58 98.44 -39.30
CA LYS A 345 82.68 99.72 -40.00
C LYS A 345 81.45 100.61 -39.80
N THR A 346 80.28 100.01 -39.56
CA THR A 346 79.00 100.70 -39.30
C THR A 346 78.84 101.06 -37.81
N THR A 347 79.66 100.46 -36.94
CA THR A 347 79.77 100.75 -35.50
C THR A 347 80.30 102.17 -35.19
N ASN A 348 80.96 102.84 -36.14
CA ASN A 348 81.56 104.17 -35.93
C ASN A 348 80.59 105.35 -36.15
N GLU A 349 79.36 105.12 -36.60
CA GLU A 349 78.37 106.19 -36.79
C GLU A 349 77.41 106.37 -35.60
N LEU A 350 77.40 105.43 -34.65
CA LEU A 350 76.51 105.48 -33.46
C LEU A 350 77.16 106.13 -32.22
N GLU A 351 78.43 106.52 -32.31
CA GLU A 351 79.20 107.23 -31.27
C GLU A 351 78.70 108.66 -30.97
N THR A 352 77.63 109.10 -31.64
CA THR A 352 76.89 110.32 -31.32
C THR A 352 75.90 110.17 -30.15
N VAL A 353 75.62 108.94 -29.69
CA VAL A 353 74.79 108.69 -28.50
C VAL A 353 75.65 108.50 -27.23
N LYS A 354 76.90 108.98 -27.30
CA LYS A 354 77.88 109.13 -26.22
C LYS A 354 77.50 110.22 -25.19
N THR A 355 76.21 110.50 -25.00
CA THR A 355 75.78 111.69 -24.22
C THR A 355 74.65 111.47 -23.22
N GLU A 356 74.34 110.23 -22.82
CA GLU A 356 73.31 109.99 -21.79
C GLU A 356 73.71 108.96 -20.71
N CYS A 357 74.96 108.48 -20.73
CA CYS A 357 75.39 107.38 -19.86
C CYS A 357 76.56 107.77 -18.94
N LEU A 358 76.36 108.78 -18.09
CA LEU A 358 77.37 109.17 -17.09
C LEU A 358 76.84 109.70 -15.76
N GLN A 359 75.71 109.18 -15.25
CA GLN A 359 75.34 109.37 -13.83
C GLN A 359 74.35 108.30 -13.32
N GLN A 360 74.81 107.05 -13.32
CA GLN A 360 74.44 106.09 -12.29
C GLN A 360 75.33 106.35 -11.07
N GLU A 361 74.72 106.54 -9.90
CA GLU A 361 75.13 105.90 -8.63
C GLU A 361 74.30 106.42 -7.42
N THR A 362 73.61 107.56 -7.54
CA THR A 362 72.71 108.05 -6.46
C THR A 362 71.26 107.56 -6.57
N LEU A 363 70.83 107.04 -7.73
CA LEU A 363 69.43 106.63 -8.00
C LEU A 363 69.11 105.17 -7.58
N GLU A 364 70.11 104.35 -7.24
CA GLU A 364 69.89 102.94 -6.86
C GLU A 364 69.24 102.81 -5.46
N ARG A 365 69.46 103.80 -4.58
CA ARG A 365 68.97 103.77 -3.20
C ARG A 365 67.52 104.28 -3.06
N ASP A 366 67.12 105.29 -3.83
CA ASP A 366 65.75 105.82 -3.83
C ASP A 366 64.73 104.91 -4.56
N LEU A 367 65.21 104.01 -5.44
CA LEU A 367 64.37 103.04 -6.16
C LEU A 367 64.12 101.74 -5.38
N LYS A 368 64.90 101.42 -4.34
CA LYS A 368 64.64 100.26 -3.48
C LYS A 368 63.45 100.50 -2.54
N ASP A 369 63.35 101.68 -1.95
CA ASP A 369 62.26 102.00 -1.00
C ASP A 369 60.90 102.20 -1.71
N ASN A 370 60.89 102.74 -2.94
CA ASN A 370 59.66 102.86 -3.74
C ASN A 370 59.16 101.52 -4.32
N ARG A 371 60.05 100.53 -4.51
CA ARG A 371 59.69 99.19 -5.01
C ARG A 371 58.95 98.39 -3.94
N GLU A 372 59.31 98.53 -2.67
CA GLU A 372 58.68 97.82 -1.56
C GLU A 372 57.27 98.37 -1.24
N LEU A 373 57.08 99.69 -1.37
CA LEU A 373 55.76 100.33 -1.24
C LEU A 373 54.79 99.88 -2.36
N LYS A 374 55.23 99.79 -3.62
CA LYS A 374 54.42 99.30 -4.75
C LYS A 374 54.07 97.81 -4.65
N ILE A 375 55.00 96.96 -4.20
CA ILE A 375 54.74 95.52 -3.99
C ILE A 375 53.70 95.30 -2.88
N LEU A 376 53.73 96.11 -1.81
CA LEU A 376 52.74 96.02 -0.73
C LEU A 376 51.37 96.59 -1.13
N GLN A 377 51.33 97.62 -1.98
CA GLN A 377 50.08 98.15 -2.56
C GLN A 377 49.42 97.18 -3.55
N ASP A 378 50.20 96.52 -4.43
CA ASP A 378 49.70 95.49 -5.35
C ASP A 378 49.23 94.23 -4.60
N LYS A 379 49.91 93.84 -3.52
CA LYS A 379 49.45 92.73 -2.65
C LYS A 379 48.14 93.08 -1.95
N LYS A 380 47.98 94.32 -1.44
CA LYS A 380 46.73 94.78 -0.82
C LYS A 380 45.58 94.79 -1.83
N ALA A 381 45.80 95.29 -3.05
CA ALA A 381 44.81 95.26 -4.12
C ALA A 381 44.43 93.83 -4.53
N SER A 382 45.40 92.90 -4.63
CA SER A 382 45.12 91.49 -4.96
C SER A 382 44.36 90.75 -3.84
N ILE A 383 44.60 91.13 -2.58
CA ILE A 383 43.93 90.56 -1.41
C ILE A 383 42.52 91.14 -1.29
N ASP A 384 42.29 92.42 -1.54
CA ASP A 384 40.94 93.01 -1.57
C ASP A 384 40.08 92.43 -2.71
N VAL A 385 40.66 92.17 -3.88
CA VAL A 385 39.97 91.46 -4.98
C VAL A 385 39.66 90.02 -4.60
N ARG A 386 40.56 89.32 -3.88
CA ARG A 386 40.31 87.95 -3.39
C ARG A 386 39.28 87.92 -2.26
N VAL A 387 39.28 88.89 -1.34
CA VAL A 387 38.30 88.99 -0.26
C VAL A 387 36.92 89.34 -0.83
N GLN A 388 36.83 90.24 -1.81
CA GLN A 388 35.56 90.49 -2.51
C GLN A 388 35.11 89.27 -3.34
N ALA A 389 36.02 88.55 -4.00
CA ALA A 389 35.69 87.32 -4.73
C ALA A 389 35.19 86.20 -3.79
N ILE A 390 35.83 86.00 -2.65
CA ILE A 390 35.44 85.03 -1.63
C ILE A 390 34.13 85.47 -0.94
N THR A 391 33.91 86.77 -0.72
CA THR A 391 32.64 87.32 -0.19
C THR A 391 31.49 87.17 -1.19
N LYS A 392 31.75 87.30 -2.50
CA LYS A 392 30.79 87.03 -3.58
C LYS A 392 30.53 85.53 -3.81
N GLN A 393 31.49 84.66 -3.50
CA GLN A 393 31.32 83.20 -3.53
C GLN A 393 30.60 82.67 -2.28
N LEU A 394 30.86 83.26 -1.10
CA LEU A 394 30.15 82.94 0.15
C LEU A 394 28.72 83.50 0.19
N GLY A 395 28.48 84.68 -0.40
CA GLY A 395 27.12 85.26 -0.50
C GLY A 395 26.20 84.55 -1.50
N LYS A 396 26.71 83.59 -2.29
CA LYS A 396 25.94 82.79 -3.26
C LYS A 396 25.64 81.37 -2.81
N MET A 397 26.16 80.92 -1.66
CA MET A 397 25.86 79.59 -1.13
C MET A 397 24.85 79.68 0.02
N ASP A 398 23.62 79.31 -0.29
CA ASP A 398 22.49 79.24 0.63
C ASP A 398 22.64 77.99 1.54
N PHE A 399 23.51 78.08 2.55
CA PHE A 399 23.81 76.98 3.51
C PHE A 399 22.55 76.32 4.13
N PRO A 400 21.47 77.06 4.45
CA PRO A 400 20.21 76.46 4.88
C PRO A 400 19.58 75.55 3.83
N LYS A 401 19.52 75.98 2.55
CA LYS A 401 18.96 75.14 1.47
C LYS A 401 19.79 73.89 1.22
N LEU A 402 21.11 74.00 1.21
CA LEU A 402 21.99 72.84 1.01
C LEU A 402 21.89 71.82 2.15
N SER A 403 21.68 72.29 3.40
CA SER A 403 21.46 71.42 4.56
C SER A 403 20.09 70.73 4.51
N VAL A 404 19.05 71.44 4.07
CA VAL A 404 17.72 70.86 3.82
C VAL A 404 17.77 69.83 2.69
N GLU A 405 18.51 70.09 1.62
CA GLU A 405 18.70 69.16 0.50
C GLU A 405 19.47 67.91 0.94
N LYS A 406 20.59 68.07 1.67
CA LYS A 406 21.34 66.96 2.27
C LYS A 406 20.46 66.10 3.17
N ASN A 407 19.68 66.72 4.05
CA ASN A 407 18.78 65.99 4.96
C ASN A 407 17.64 65.30 4.20
N THR A 408 17.15 65.90 3.12
CA THR A 408 16.17 65.28 2.21
C THR A 408 16.76 64.05 1.52
N LEU A 409 17.98 64.15 1.00
CA LEU A 409 18.69 63.05 0.34
C LEU A 409 19.03 61.91 1.32
N ILE A 410 19.41 62.23 2.56
CA ILE A 410 19.62 61.23 3.61
C ILE A 410 18.31 60.50 3.93
N LYS A 411 17.19 61.22 4.10
CA LYS A 411 15.87 60.60 4.30
C LYS A 411 15.46 59.71 3.13
N GLN A 412 15.76 60.10 1.89
CA GLN A 412 15.49 59.26 0.71
C GLN A 412 16.37 58.00 0.68
N ARG A 413 17.66 58.12 1.03
CA ARG A 413 18.58 56.98 1.17
C ARG A 413 18.10 56.02 2.25
N ASP A 414 17.69 56.54 3.40
CA ASP A 414 17.25 55.73 4.53
C ASP A 414 15.95 55.00 4.20
N LYS A 415 14.98 55.65 3.55
CA LYS A 415 13.78 54.99 2.99
C LYS A 415 14.13 53.91 1.97
N GLY A 416 15.12 54.17 1.10
CA GLY A 416 15.60 53.17 0.14
C GLY A 416 16.25 51.97 0.84
N THR A 417 16.96 52.20 1.95
CA THR A 417 17.63 51.17 2.74
C THR A 417 16.64 50.33 3.53
N GLU A 418 15.63 50.95 4.14
CA GLU A 418 14.52 50.29 4.80
C GLU A 418 13.74 49.42 3.82
N ARG A 419 13.38 49.97 2.64
CA ARG A 419 12.69 49.20 1.61
C ARG A 419 13.52 48.03 1.08
N ARG A 420 14.85 48.19 0.97
CA ARG A 420 15.76 47.10 0.64
C ARG A 420 15.75 46.01 1.72
N GLY A 421 15.74 46.39 2.99
CA GLY A 421 15.61 45.46 4.12
C GLY A 421 14.30 44.67 4.08
N GLU A 422 13.17 45.34 3.87
CA GLU A 422 11.86 44.69 3.72
C GLU A 422 11.84 43.69 2.55
N LEU A 423 12.38 44.08 1.39
CA LEU A 423 12.41 43.22 0.21
C LEU A 423 13.33 42.01 0.42
N ILE A 424 14.47 42.18 1.08
CA ILE A 424 15.36 41.07 1.45
C ILE A 424 14.66 40.11 2.42
N GLY A 425 13.92 40.63 3.41
CA GLY A 425 13.10 39.82 4.32
C GLY A 425 12.06 38.98 3.57
N LYS A 426 11.29 39.62 2.67
CA LYS A 426 10.30 38.94 1.83
C LYS A 426 10.93 37.88 0.92
N ILE A 427 12.09 38.17 0.33
CA ILE A 427 12.84 37.19 -0.48
C ILE A 427 13.27 36.00 0.38
N GLY A 428 13.74 36.25 1.62
CA GLY A 428 14.09 35.20 2.57
C GLY A 428 12.91 34.31 2.93
N GLU A 429 11.76 34.90 3.23
CA GLU A 429 10.52 34.18 3.55
C GLU A 429 10.02 33.33 2.37
N VAL A 430 9.98 33.92 1.16
CA VAL A 430 9.61 33.19 -0.06
C VAL A 430 10.58 32.05 -0.34
N LYS A 431 11.89 32.25 -0.18
CA LYS A 431 12.88 31.17 -0.33
C LYS A 431 12.70 30.06 0.70
N SER A 432 12.40 30.41 1.95
CA SER A 432 12.09 29.42 2.99
C SER A 432 10.83 28.62 2.63
N GLN A 433 9.79 29.28 2.12
CA GLN A 433 8.56 28.64 1.68
C GLN A 433 8.79 27.70 0.49
N ILE A 434 9.59 28.14 -0.50
CA ILE A 434 9.99 27.30 -1.63
C ILE A 434 10.71 26.05 -1.14
N LYS A 435 11.69 26.19 -0.24
CA LYS A 435 12.45 25.06 0.31
C LYS A 435 11.55 24.08 1.08
N LYS A 436 10.54 24.60 1.80
CA LYS A 436 9.55 23.77 2.49
C LYS A 436 8.69 22.99 1.50
N LEU A 437 8.15 23.66 0.48
CA LEU A 437 7.33 23.03 -0.55
C LEU A 437 8.13 22.03 -1.41
N GLU A 438 9.39 22.31 -1.71
CA GLU A 438 10.29 21.37 -2.36
C GLU A 438 10.56 20.12 -1.50
N GLY A 439 10.64 20.30 -0.17
CA GLY A 439 10.70 19.19 0.78
C GLY A 439 9.43 18.35 0.75
N GLU A 440 8.26 19.00 0.81
CA GLU A 440 6.95 18.34 0.75
C GLU A 440 6.76 17.58 -0.56
N ILE A 441 7.04 18.18 -1.72
CA ILE A 441 6.92 17.53 -3.04
C ILE A 441 7.85 16.31 -3.17
N ASN A 442 9.01 16.33 -2.52
CA ASN A 442 9.96 15.22 -2.51
C ASN A 442 9.56 14.08 -1.57
N GLU A 443 8.54 14.26 -0.71
CA GLU A 443 8.03 13.16 0.08
C GLU A 443 7.52 12.03 -0.82
N PRO A 444 7.78 10.75 -0.48
CA PRO A 444 7.43 9.60 -1.32
C PRO A 444 5.94 9.55 -1.73
N LYS A 445 5.05 10.07 -0.87
CA LYS A 445 3.60 10.10 -1.13
C LYS A 445 3.22 11.01 -2.32
N TYR A 446 3.96 12.11 -2.52
CA TYR A 446 3.73 13.05 -3.63
C TYR A 446 4.62 12.73 -4.82
N LYS A 447 5.91 12.49 -4.57
CA LYS A 447 6.90 12.14 -5.60
C LYS A 447 6.51 10.89 -6.40
N ASN A 448 6.06 9.84 -5.71
CA ASN A 448 5.66 8.57 -6.32
C ASN A 448 4.13 8.44 -6.38
N SER A 449 3.39 9.54 -6.38
CA SER A 449 1.92 9.54 -6.35
C SER A 449 1.28 8.69 -7.46
N LEU A 450 1.80 8.76 -8.69
CA LEU A 450 1.32 7.98 -9.82
C LEU A 450 1.58 6.48 -9.64
N GLU A 451 2.75 6.10 -9.13
CA GLU A 451 3.10 4.70 -8.88
C GLU A 451 2.28 4.12 -7.72
N ASN A 452 2.12 4.90 -6.64
CA ASN A 452 1.24 4.56 -5.52
C ASN A 452 -0.22 4.38 -5.97
N TYR A 453 -0.73 5.29 -6.80
CA TYR A 453 -2.06 5.18 -7.38
C TYR A 453 -2.21 3.92 -8.25
N ARG A 454 -1.23 3.66 -9.13
CA ARG A 454 -1.24 2.45 -9.98
C ARG A 454 -1.25 1.18 -9.14
N ARG A 455 -0.36 1.10 -8.14
CA ARG A 455 -0.31 -0.04 -7.20
C ARG A 455 -1.65 -0.24 -6.49
N ALA A 456 -2.19 0.82 -5.88
CA ALA A 456 -3.48 0.73 -5.20
C ALA A 456 -4.62 0.34 -6.17
N ASN A 457 -4.63 0.86 -7.39
CA ASN A 457 -5.62 0.51 -8.40
C ASN A 457 -5.50 -0.96 -8.85
N TYR A 458 -4.27 -1.47 -9.00
CA TYR A 458 -4.04 -2.89 -9.28
C TYR A 458 -4.44 -3.77 -8.11
N GLU A 459 -4.08 -3.41 -6.88
CA GLU A 459 -4.48 -4.13 -5.66
C GLU A 459 -6.01 -4.21 -5.53
N VAL A 460 -6.71 -3.11 -5.75
CA VAL A 460 -8.18 -3.07 -5.75
C VAL A 460 -8.75 -3.91 -6.89
N GLY A 461 -8.18 -3.81 -8.10
CA GLY A 461 -8.61 -4.60 -9.26
C GLY A 461 -8.46 -6.11 -9.02
N MET A 462 -7.30 -6.53 -8.52
CA MET A 462 -7.00 -7.93 -8.20
C MET A 462 -7.86 -8.44 -7.04
N SER A 463 -8.05 -7.62 -5.99
CA SER A 463 -8.91 -7.99 -4.86
C SER A 463 -10.35 -8.18 -5.30
N LYS A 464 -10.89 -7.30 -6.16
CA LYS A 464 -12.24 -7.44 -6.71
C LYS A 464 -12.40 -8.71 -7.54
N GLN A 465 -11.41 -9.03 -8.36
CA GLN A 465 -11.42 -10.25 -9.17
C GLN A 465 -11.33 -11.51 -8.28
N ALA A 466 -10.46 -11.51 -7.27
CA ALA A 466 -10.35 -12.60 -6.31
C ALA A 466 -11.66 -12.82 -5.52
N ILE A 467 -12.31 -11.74 -5.07
CA ILE A 467 -13.63 -11.82 -4.39
C ILE A 467 -14.67 -12.45 -5.32
N LYS A 468 -14.68 -12.06 -6.60
CA LYS A 468 -15.60 -12.63 -7.59
C LYS A 468 -15.36 -14.13 -7.78
N GLU A 469 -14.11 -14.54 -7.99
CA GLU A 469 -13.73 -15.94 -8.19
C GLU A 469 -14.01 -16.82 -6.96
N LEU A 470 -13.74 -16.31 -5.76
CA LEU A 470 -14.11 -16.98 -4.50
C LEU A 470 -15.62 -17.10 -4.36
N GLY A 471 -16.37 -16.06 -4.75
CA GLY A 471 -17.84 -16.08 -4.77
C GLY A 471 -18.39 -17.14 -5.72
N GLU A 472 -17.86 -17.23 -6.94
CA GLU A 472 -18.25 -18.25 -7.92
C GLU A 472 -17.88 -19.66 -7.46
N SER A 473 -16.69 -19.84 -6.86
CA SER A 473 -16.25 -21.12 -6.31
C SER A 473 -17.13 -21.58 -5.15
N ARG A 474 -17.56 -20.66 -4.28
CA ARG A 474 -18.51 -20.94 -3.20
C ARG A 474 -19.84 -21.45 -3.75
N ILE A 475 -20.40 -20.75 -4.75
CA ILE A 475 -21.67 -21.13 -5.39
C ILE A 475 -21.55 -22.52 -6.02
N SER A 476 -20.45 -22.79 -6.72
CA SER A 476 -20.20 -24.09 -7.36
C SER A 476 -20.08 -25.23 -6.33
N LEU A 477 -19.39 -24.98 -5.21
CA LEU A 477 -19.27 -25.94 -4.12
C LEU A 477 -20.63 -26.25 -3.48
N GLU A 478 -21.45 -25.22 -3.20
CA GLU A 478 -22.80 -25.41 -2.67
C GLU A 478 -23.68 -26.22 -3.63
N TRP A 479 -23.66 -25.86 -4.92
CA TRP A 479 -24.42 -26.60 -5.92
C TRP A 479 -23.98 -28.07 -5.98
N SER A 480 -22.67 -28.33 -5.94
CA SER A 480 -22.13 -29.69 -5.92
C SER A 480 -22.56 -30.47 -4.69
N LEU A 481 -22.61 -29.83 -3.51
CA LEU A 481 -23.08 -30.45 -2.27
C LEU A 481 -24.58 -30.76 -2.33
N MET A 482 -25.38 -29.88 -2.92
CA MET A 482 -26.82 -30.11 -3.13
C MET A 482 -27.06 -31.28 -4.07
N GLN A 483 -26.34 -31.33 -5.19
CA GLN A 483 -26.43 -32.45 -6.15
C GLN A 483 -26.00 -33.76 -5.50
N PHE A 484 -24.90 -33.76 -4.75
CA PHE A 484 -24.45 -34.93 -4.01
C PHE A 484 -25.51 -35.40 -3.01
N HIS A 485 -26.08 -34.49 -2.20
CA HIS A 485 -27.11 -34.86 -1.24
C HIS A 485 -28.37 -35.43 -1.92
N ALA A 486 -28.84 -34.81 -3.01
CA ALA A 486 -29.98 -35.27 -3.79
C ALA A 486 -29.74 -36.67 -4.38
N GLU A 487 -28.59 -36.87 -5.03
CA GLU A 487 -28.18 -38.17 -5.61
C GLU A 487 -28.11 -39.26 -4.52
N LYS A 488 -27.54 -38.94 -3.34
CA LYS A 488 -27.48 -39.91 -2.24
C LYS A 488 -28.86 -40.24 -1.68
N MET A 489 -29.73 -39.25 -1.50
CA MET A 489 -31.09 -39.48 -1.02
C MET A 489 -31.93 -40.30 -2.00
N GLU A 490 -31.79 -40.06 -3.30
CA GLU A 490 -32.42 -40.88 -4.34
C GLU A 490 -31.95 -42.33 -4.26
N ARG A 491 -30.63 -42.56 -4.15
CA ARG A 491 -30.05 -43.90 -4.02
C ARG A 491 -30.50 -44.61 -2.74
N ILE A 492 -30.52 -43.91 -1.61
CA ILE A 492 -31.00 -44.43 -0.32
C ILE A 492 -32.47 -44.85 -0.46
N ASN A 493 -33.32 -43.98 -1.00
CA ASN A 493 -34.75 -44.27 -1.17
C ASN A 493 -34.99 -45.44 -2.13
N LYS A 494 -34.19 -45.58 -3.18
CA LYS A 494 -34.26 -46.73 -4.08
C LYS A 494 -33.99 -48.04 -3.34
N LEU A 495 -32.92 -48.09 -2.53
CA LEU A 495 -32.56 -49.26 -1.73
C LEU A 495 -33.60 -49.56 -0.64
N ILE A 496 -34.08 -48.53 0.05
CA ILE A 496 -35.13 -48.68 1.06
C ILE A 496 -36.38 -49.31 0.44
N ARG A 497 -36.82 -48.84 -0.73
CA ARG A 497 -37.99 -49.40 -1.44
C ARG A 497 -37.77 -50.86 -1.84
N GLU A 498 -36.58 -51.21 -2.32
CA GLU A 498 -36.23 -52.59 -2.66
C GLU A 498 -36.23 -53.50 -1.42
N TYR A 499 -35.52 -53.11 -0.36
CA TYR A 499 -35.45 -53.89 0.88
C TYR A 499 -36.80 -54.01 1.59
N TRP A 500 -37.61 -52.96 1.58
CA TRP A 500 -38.96 -53.01 2.15
C TRP A 500 -39.82 -54.07 1.46
N ARG A 501 -39.85 -54.05 0.13
CA ARG A 501 -40.61 -55.04 -0.65
C ARG A 501 -40.08 -56.46 -0.52
N LEU A 502 -38.78 -56.60 -0.25
CA LEU A 502 -38.15 -57.91 -0.07
C LEU A 502 -38.46 -58.51 1.30
N ILE A 503 -38.43 -57.69 2.37
CA ILE A 503 -38.48 -58.17 3.75
C ILE A 503 -39.88 -58.08 4.35
N TYR A 504 -40.61 -57.00 4.10
CA TYR A 504 -41.93 -56.80 4.69
C TYR A 504 -43.00 -57.63 3.96
N ARG A 505 -43.71 -58.47 4.70
CA ARG A 505 -44.79 -59.34 4.17
C ARG A 505 -46.20 -58.86 4.53
N GLY A 506 -46.34 -57.67 5.12
CA GLY A 506 -47.64 -57.06 5.38
C GLY A 506 -48.24 -56.38 4.14
N ASN A 507 -49.56 -56.41 4.02
CA ASN A 507 -50.30 -55.82 2.89
C ASN A 507 -50.75 -54.36 3.13
N ASP A 508 -50.34 -53.76 4.24
CA ASP A 508 -50.80 -52.46 4.70
C ASP A 508 -49.89 -51.29 4.31
N ILE A 509 -48.65 -51.55 3.88
CA ILE A 509 -47.66 -50.55 3.47
C ILE A 509 -46.93 -51.02 2.21
N ASP A 510 -47.05 -50.27 1.11
CA ASP A 510 -46.48 -50.60 -0.19
C ASP A 510 -44.95 -50.39 -0.23
N TYR A 511 -44.50 -49.26 0.31
CA TYR A 511 -43.10 -48.91 0.48
C TYR A 511 -42.94 -47.78 1.50
N ILE A 512 -41.73 -47.63 2.01
CA ILE A 512 -41.33 -46.49 2.83
C ILE A 512 -40.25 -45.68 2.10
N GLN A 513 -40.13 -44.39 2.43
CA GLN A 513 -39.09 -43.51 1.90
C GLN A 513 -38.74 -42.42 2.91
N ILE A 514 -37.51 -41.91 2.81
CA ILE A 514 -37.08 -40.70 3.52
C ILE A 514 -37.35 -39.52 2.61
N GLN A 515 -38.24 -38.63 3.06
CA GLN A 515 -38.50 -37.36 2.42
C GLN A 515 -37.67 -36.27 3.09
N THR A 516 -37.07 -35.42 2.27
CA THR A 516 -36.37 -34.21 2.70
C THR A 516 -37.19 -33.01 2.29
N ASP A 517 -37.31 -32.02 3.18
CA ASP A 517 -37.99 -30.76 2.84
C ASP A 517 -37.34 -30.11 1.61
N GLU A 518 -38.16 -29.51 0.74
CA GLU A 518 -37.66 -28.73 -0.39
C GLU A 518 -36.84 -27.55 0.14
N VAL A 519 -35.56 -27.52 -0.23
CA VAL A 519 -34.67 -26.42 0.16
C VAL A 519 -34.93 -25.28 -0.80
N ASP A 520 -35.38 -24.15 -0.26
CA ASP A 520 -35.60 -22.93 -1.04
C ASP A 520 -34.30 -22.53 -1.75
N LEU A 521 -34.29 -22.63 -3.08
CA LEU A 521 -33.12 -22.36 -3.93
C LEU A 521 -32.66 -20.90 -3.85
N ASN A 522 -33.54 -20.01 -3.35
CA ASN A 522 -33.30 -18.59 -3.20
C ASN A 522 -32.84 -18.18 -1.79
N ALA A 523 -32.72 -19.13 -0.85
CA ALA A 523 -32.24 -18.81 0.49
C ALA A 523 -30.77 -18.37 0.47
N ASN A 524 -30.46 -17.26 1.16
CA ASN A 524 -29.12 -16.67 1.24
C ASN A 524 -28.04 -17.73 1.52
N ALA A 525 -27.04 -17.80 0.63
CA ALA A 525 -25.84 -18.65 0.72
C ALA A 525 -24.99 -18.46 1.99
N ASP A 526 -25.29 -17.44 2.81
CA ASP A 526 -24.56 -17.14 4.04
C ASP A 526 -25.02 -17.95 5.26
N ARG A 527 -26.09 -18.74 5.17
CA ARG A 527 -26.55 -19.60 6.28
C ARG A 527 -26.33 -21.08 5.97
N ARG A 528 -25.81 -21.80 6.98
CA ARG A 528 -25.75 -23.27 6.98
C ARG A 528 -27.14 -23.82 6.67
N ARG A 529 -27.26 -24.65 5.63
CA ARG A 529 -28.53 -25.23 5.22
C ARG A 529 -29.01 -26.23 6.27
N ASN A 530 -30.26 -26.09 6.67
CA ASN A 530 -30.92 -27.04 7.57
C ASN A 530 -31.81 -27.96 6.73
N TYR A 531 -31.58 -29.27 6.85
CA TYR A 531 -32.40 -30.30 6.23
C TYR A 531 -33.24 -30.98 7.30
N ASN A 532 -34.56 -31.00 7.12
CA ASN A 532 -35.43 -31.84 7.93
C ASN A 532 -35.71 -33.14 7.16
N TYR A 533 -35.63 -34.25 7.87
CA TYR A 533 -35.85 -35.60 7.33
C TYR A 533 -37.10 -36.19 7.97
N ARG A 534 -37.98 -36.73 7.13
CA ARG A 534 -39.21 -37.41 7.57
C ARG A 534 -39.32 -38.77 6.89
N VAL A 535 -39.68 -39.79 7.65
CA VAL A 535 -39.92 -41.13 7.09
C VAL A 535 -41.40 -41.24 6.75
N MET A 536 -41.69 -41.43 5.46
CA MET A 536 -43.03 -41.53 4.91
C MET A 536 -43.31 -42.98 4.50
N GLN A 537 -44.51 -43.46 4.80
CA GLN A 537 -45.05 -44.72 4.29
C GLN A 537 -46.09 -44.42 3.20
N SER A 538 -46.08 -45.19 2.12
CA SER A 538 -47.11 -45.16 1.08
C SER A 538 -48.10 -46.30 1.30
N LYS A 539 -49.39 -45.96 1.31
CA LYS A 539 -50.50 -46.91 1.42
C LYS A 539 -51.56 -46.57 0.37
N ASN A 540 -51.73 -47.45 -0.62
CA ASN A 540 -52.72 -47.28 -1.68
C ASN A 540 -52.62 -45.91 -2.39
N GLY A 541 -51.39 -45.43 -2.62
CA GLY A 541 -51.12 -44.14 -3.25
C GLY A 541 -51.24 -42.92 -2.32
N SER A 542 -51.54 -43.10 -1.03
CA SER A 542 -51.50 -42.04 -0.03
C SER A 542 -50.19 -42.08 0.77
N GLU A 543 -49.48 -40.96 0.86
CA GLU A 543 -48.23 -40.85 1.63
C GLU A 543 -48.49 -40.26 3.03
N ILE A 544 -48.09 -41.00 4.07
CA ILE A 544 -48.34 -40.64 5.47
C ILE A 544 -47.03 -40.73 6.26
N GLU A 545 -46.78 -39.79 7.17
CA GLU A 545 -45.61 -39.85 8.04
C GLU A 545 -45.72 -41.02 9.04
N MET A 546 -44.65 -41.83 9.14
CA MET A 546 -44.60 -43.01 10.01
C MET A 546 -44.50 -42.68 11.50
N ARG A 547 -43.99 -41.49 11.85
CA ARG A 547 -43.78 -41.08 13.25
C ARG A 547 -45.11 -41.08 14.00
N GLY A 548 -45.18 -41.90 15.06
CA GLY A 548 -46.39 -42.06 15.88
C GLY A 548 -47.53 -42.84 15.21
N ARG A 549 -47.32 -43.40 14.01
CA ARG A 549 -48.35 -44.11 13.23
C ARG A 549 -47.96 -45.51 12.75
N CYS A 550 -46.81 -46.02 13.19
CA CYS A 550 -46.32 -47.37 12.87
C CYS A 550 -46.34 -48.29 14.10
N SER A 551 -46.48 -49.59 13.86
CA SER A 551 -46.40 -50.62 14.91
C SER A 551 -44.97 -50.80 15.41
N ALA A 552 -44.80 -51.45 16.56
CA ALA A 552 -43.47 -51.73 17.12
C ALA A 552 -42.59 -52.54 16.15
N GLY A 553 -43.15 -53.59 15.51
CA GLY A 553 -42.44 -54.41 14.52
C GLY A 553 -42.11 -53.62 13.25
N GLN A 554 -43.04 -52.80 12.74
CA GLN A 554 -42.78 -51.93 11.58
C GLN A 554 -41.65 -50.94 11.86
N ARG A 555 -41.59 -50.37 13.07
CA ARG A 555 -40.53 -49.44 13.46
C ARG A 555 -39.17 -50.11 13.51
N VAL A 556 -39.07 -51.31 14.07
CA VAL A 556 -37.83 -52.09 14.10
C VAL A 556 -37.38 -52.42 12.68
N LEU A 557 -38.30 -52.92 11.85
CA LEU A 557 -37.99 -53.31 10.48
C LEU A 557 -37.58 -52.11 9.60
N ALA A 558 -38.32 -51.00 9.68
CA ALA A 558 -38.00 -49.77 8.97
C ALA A 558 -36.62 -49.21 9.37
N SER A 559 -36.28 -49.32 10.65
CA SER A 559 -34.96 -48.89 11.15
C SER A 559 -33.84 -49.78 10.61
N LEU A 560 -34.08 -51.09 10.49
CA LEU A 560 -33.10 -52.08 10.03
C LEU A 560 -32.77 -51.90 8.54
N ILE A 561 -33.75 -52.13 7.66
CA ILE A 561 -34.24 -51.09 6.76
C ILE A 561 -33.24 -50.02 6.27
N ILE A 562 -33.49 -48.84 6.81
CA ILE A 562 -32.77 -47.60 6.56
C ILE A 562 -31.28 -47.77 6.88
N ARG A 563 -30.90 -48.46 7.97
CA ARG A 563 -29.48 -48.68 8.30
C ARG A 563 -28.75 -49.47 7.22
N MET A 564 -29.38 -50.50 6.66
CA MET A 564 -28.82 -51.30 5.57
C MET A 564 -28.61 -50.45 4.32
N ALA A 565 -29.62 -49.64 3.94
CA ALA A 565 -29.53 -48.74 2.79
C ALA A 565 -28.47 -47.63 2.97
N LEU A 566 -28.34 -47.09 4.19
CA LEU A 566 -27.31 -46.10 4.52
C LEU A 566 -25.90 -46.70 4.49
N ALA A 567 -25.71 -47.86 5.11
CA ALA A 567 -24.43 -48.55 5.12
C ALA A 567 -23.97 -48.86 3.68
N GLU A 568 -24.89 -49.30 2.83
CA GLU A 568 -24.62 -49.53 1.41
C GLU A 568 -24.24 -48.26 0.64
N THR A 569 -24.97 -47.16 0.88
CA THR A 569 -24.78 -45.94 0.11
C THR A 569 -23.52 -45.19 0.50
N PHE A 570 -23.16 -45.18 1.79
CA PHE A 570 -22.05 -44.39 2.32
C PHE A 570 -20.78 -45.19 2.60
N SER A 571 -20.87 -46.51 2.83
CA SER A 571 -19.74 -47.31 3.33
C SER A 571 -19.10 -48.19 2.25
N SER A 572 -18.86 -47.61 1.07
CA SER A 572 -18.30 -48.32 -0.10
C SER A 572 -16.94 -48.98 0.20
N ASN A 573 -16.15 -48.43 1.13
CA ASN A 573 -14.82 -48.92 1.50
C ASN A 573 -14.77 -49.62 2.87
N CYS A 574 -15.87 -49.61 3.65
CA CYS A 574 -15.96 -50.18 4.99
C CYS A 574 -17.28 -50.93 5.13
N GLY A 575 -17.35 -52.17 4.64
CA GLY A 575 -18.57 -52.96 4.60
C GLY A 575 -18.91 -53.64 5.93
N VAL A 576 -18.71 -52.99 7.07
CA VAL A 576 -19.03 -53.58 8.39
C VAL A 576 -20.46 -53.19 8.78
N LEU A 577 -21.32 -54.18 8.99
CA LEU A 577 -22.68 -54.00 9.51
C LEU A 577 -22.89 -54.91 10.72
N ALA A 578 -23.27 -54.33 11.86
CA ALA A 578 -23.59 -55.07 13.07
C ALA A 578 -25.08 -54.92 13.40
N LEU A 579 -25.77 -56.06 13.53
CA LEU A 579 -27.19 -56.14 13.82
C LEU A 579 -27.36 -56.83 15.18
N ASP A 580 -27.77 -56.06 16.19
CA ASP A 580 -28.06 -56.55 17.52
C ASP A 580 -29.55 -56.80 17.68
N GLU A 581 -29.91 -58.05 17.97
CA GLU A 581 -31.26 -58.60 18.07
C GLU A 581 -32.23 -58.15 16.96
N PRO A 582 -31.93 -58.42 15.68
CA PRO A 582 -32.71 -57.90 14.55
C PRO A 582 -34.13 -58.47 14.46
N THR A 583 -34.44 -59.54 15.20
CA THR A 583 -35.76 -60.21 15.24
C THR A 583 -36.73 -59.61 16.27
N THR A 584 -36.28 -58.62 17.06
CA THR A 584 -37.08 -57.99 18.11
C THR A 584 -38.45 -57.51 17.60
N ASN A 585 -39.55 -57.99 18.19
CA ASN A 585 -40.93 -57.62 17.83
C ASN A 585 -41.32 -57.89 16.36
N LEU A 586 -40.62 -58.81 15.67
CA LEU A 586 -40.99 -59.28 14.33
C LEU A 586 -41.79 -60.58 14.42
N ASP A 587 -42.73 -60.77 13.50
CA ASP A 587 -43.43 -62.04 13.33
C ASP A 587 -42.58 -63.04 12.52
N ARG A 588 -42.93 -64.32 12.60
CA ARG A 588 -42.16 -65.39 11.95
C ARG A 588 -41.97 -65.17 10.45
N ASN A 589 -42.97 -64.63 9.75
CA ASN A 589 -42.90 -64.39 8.30
C ASN A 589 -41.89 -63.29 7.94
N ASN A 590 -41.88 -62.18 8.69
CA ASN A 590 -40.89 -61.12 8.47
C ASN A 590 -39.49 -61.57 8.90
N ILE A 591 -39.36 -62.41 9.94
CA ILE A 591 -38.08 -63.03 10.35
C ILE A 591 -37.48 -63.89 9.23
N LEU A 592 -38.28 -64.77 8.61
CA LEU A 592 -37.83 -65.61 7.49
C LEU A 592 -37.42 -64.76 6.28
N SER A 593 -38.21 -63.74 5.96
CA SER A 593 -37.96 -62.84 4.83
C SER A 593 -36.73 -61.96 5.06
N LEU A 594 -36.47 -61.58 6.32
CA LEU A 594 -35.25 -60.89 6.72
C LEU A 594 -34.03 -61.79 6.56
N CYS A 595 -34.12 -63.07 6.94
CA CYS A 595 -33.05 -64.04 6.71
C CYS A 595 -32.71 -64.16 5.22
N GLU A 596 -33.74 -64.25 4.36
CA GLU A 596 -33.58 -64.32 2.90
C GLU A 596 -32.87 -63.06 2.36
N ALA A 597 -33.29 -61.88 2.79
CA ALA A 597 -32.68 -60.62 2.39
C ALA A 597 -31.22 -60.50 2.85
N LEU A 598 -30.91 -60.86 4.10
CA LEU A 598 -29.55 -60.86 4.62
C LEU A 598 -28.66 -61.85 3.87
N ASN A 599 -29.18 -63.04 3.55
CA ASN A 599 -28.46 -64.03 2.75
C ASN A 599 -28.16 -63.54 1.33
N ARG A 600 -29.09 -62.82 0.70
CA ARG A 600 -28.89 -62.20 -0.61
C ARG A 600 -27.79 -61.14 -0.56
N ILE A 601 -27.79 -60.28 0.46
CA ILE A 601 -26.75 -59.26 0.65
C ILE A 601 -25.37 -59.91 0.85
N VAL A 602 -25.30 -60.97 1.67
CA VAL A 602 -24.07 -61.73 1.86
C VAL A 602 -23.58 -62.32 0.54
N ASP A 603 -24.46 -62.87 -0.30
CA ASP A 603 -24.07 -63.44 -1.61
C ASP A 603 -23.57 -62.38 -2.58
N GLU A 604 -24.31 -61.27 -2.73
CA GLU A 604 -23.94 -60.17 -3.62
C GLU A 604 -22.60 -59.55 -3.23
N ARG A 605 -22.28 -59.54 -1.93
CA ARG A 605 -21.04 -58.94 -1.39
C ARG A 605 -19.96 -59.93 -1.03
N ARG A 606 -20.18 -61.23 -1.21
CA ARG A 606 -19.19 -62.27 -0.89
C ARG A 606 -17.89 -62.12 -1.69
N MET A 607 -17.97 -61.56 -2.90
CA MET A 607 -16.81 -61.28 -3.73
C MET A 607 -16.04 -60.01 -3.32
N GLN A 608 -16.63 -59.14 -2.50
CA GLN A 608 -15.96 -57.96 -1.98
C GLN A 608 -15.10 -58.35 -0.78
N SER A 609 -13.81 -58.02 -0.79
CA SER A 609 -12.87 -58.41 0.27
C SER A 609 -13.13 -57.74 1.63
N ASN A 610 -13.97 -56.68 1.67
CA ASN A 610 -14.09 -55.78 2.80
C ASN A 610 -15.52 -55.75 3.42
N PHE A 611 -16.33 -56.80 3.21
CA PHE A 611 -17.66 -56.92 3.80
C PHE A 611 -17.67 -57.83 5.03
N MET A 612 -18.25 -57.36 6.13
CA MET A 612 -18.41 -58.07 7.39
C MET A 612 -19.81 -57.82 7.95
N LEU A 613 -20.60 -58.87 8.09
CA LEU A 613 -21.91 -58.83 8.75
C LEU A 613 -21.81 -59.53 10.10
N ILE A 614 -22.08 -58.81 11.18
CA ILE A 614 -22.11 -59.31 12.55
C ILE A 614 -23.57 -59.34 12.97
N ILE A 615 -24.07 -60.50 13.42
CA ILE A 615 -25.43 -60.62 13.96
C ILE A 615 -25.33 -61.16 15.38
N ILE A 616 -26.00 -60.49 16.31
CA ILE A 616 -26.19 -60.93 17.69
C ILE A 616 -27.67 -61.25 17.83
N THR A 617 -27.99 -62.46 18.27
CA THR A 617 -29.37 -62.88 18.51
C THR A 617 -29.43 -63.99 19.54
N HIS A 618 -30.57 -64.09 20.23
CA HIS A 618 -30.95 -65.24 21.05
C HIS A 618 -31.98 -66.16 20.37
N ASP A 619 -32.37 -65.86 19.13
CA ASP A 619 -33.34 -66.64 18.36
C ASP A 619 -32.65 -67.80 17.62
N ASP A 620 -32.81 -69.02 18.16
CA ASP A 620 -32.25 -70.25 17.58
C ASP A 620 -32.87 -70.57 16.20
N ASP A 621 -34.14 -70.25 15.98
CA ASP A 621 -34.83 -70.47 14.70
C ASP A 621 -34.26 -69.54 13.62
N PHE A 622 -33.94 -68.29 13.97
CA PHE A 622 -33.27 -67.34 13.08
C PHE A 622 -31.87 -67.83 12.67
N ILE A 623 -31.08 -68.34 13.63
CA ILE A 623 -29.74 -68.90 13.35
C ILE A 623 -29.84 -70.09 12.39
N SER A 624 -30.81 -70.98 12.61
CA SER A 624 -31.02 -72.15 11.76
C SER A 624 -31.45 -71.76 10.33
N THR A 625 -32.28 -70.71 10.20
CA THR A 625 -32.80 -70.22 8.92
C THR A 625 -31.72 -69.50 8.09
N LEU A 626 -30.77 -68.83 8.75
CA LEU A 626 -29.70 -68.12 8.04
C LEU A 626 -28.86 -69.08 7.16
N GLY A 627 -28.81 -70.38 7.47
CA GLY A 627 -28.43 -71.48 6.56
C GLY A 627 -26.98 -71.51 6.05
N LYS A 628 -26.22 -70.42 6.18
CA LYS A 628 -24.85 -70.25 5.63
C LYS A 628 -23.78 -70.04 6.70
N ILE A 629 -24.12 -70.24 7.97
CA ILE A 629 -23.19 -70.09 9.09
C ILE A 629 -22.46 -71.42 9.32
N THR A 630 -21.14 -71.44 9.22
CA THR A 630 -20.32 -72.62 9.55
C THR A 630 -19.98 -72.68 11.04
N THR A 631 -19.72 -71.52 11.65
CA THR A 631 -19.41 -71.39 13.08
C THR A 631 -19.98 -70.10 13.64
N TYR A 632 -20.46 -70.13 14.87
CA TYR A 632 -20.89 -68.94 15.61
C TYR A 632 -20.20 -68.88 16.99
N HIS A 633 -20.24 -67.70 17.62
CA HIS A 633 -19.73 -67.49 18.97
C HIS A 633 -20.91 -67.42 19.93
N ARG A 634 -20.98 -68.34 20.89
CA ARG A 634 -21.96 -68.31 21.98
C ARG A 634 -21.38 -67.59 23.18
N VAL A 635 -22.07 -66.55 23.64
CA VAL A 635 -21.72 -65.80 24.84
C VAL A 635 -22.62 -66.28 25.99
N PHE A 636 -22.03 -66.69 27.11
CA PHE A 636 -22.77 -67.13 28.31
C PHE A 636 -22.05 -66.69 29.58
N ARG A 637 -22.74 -66.70 30.73
CA ARG A 637 -22.13 -66.45 32.04
C ARG A 637 -21.64 -67.75 32.65
N ASN A 638 -20.41 -67.77 33.16
CA ASN A 638 -19.90 -68.90 33.93
C ASN A 638 -20.40 -68.87 35.39
N ASP A 639 -20.02 -69.84 36.20
CA ASP A 639 -20.41 -69.96 37.62
C ASP A 639 -19.95 -68.78 38.48
N GLU A 640 -18.96 -68.01 38.02
CA GLU A 640 -18.47 -66.77 38.65
C GLU A 640 -19.18 -65.50 38.15
N CYS A 641 -20.28 -65.65 37.40
CA CYS A 641 -21.02 -64.55 36.75
C CYS A 641 -20.20 -63.72 35.74
N LYS A 642 -19.07 -64.23 35.24
CA LYS A 642 -18.25 -63.59 34.20
C LYS A 642 -18.69 -64.03 32.81
N SER A 643 -18.69 -63.10 31.85
CA SER A 643 -19.00 -63.40 30.45
C SER A 643 -17.88 -64.21 29.80
N VAL A 644 -18.22 -65.36 29.24
CA VAL A 644 -17.31 -66.27 28.52
C VAL A 644 -17.81 -66.48 27.09
N ILE A 645 -16.89 -66.49 26.14
CA ILE A 645 -17.18 -66.70 24.72
C ILE A 645 -16.70 -68.09 24.32
N ARG A 646 -17.60 -68.91 23.76
CA ARG A 646 -17.28 -70.24 23.22
C ARG A 646 -17.64 -70.31 21.75
N LYS A 647 -16.69 -70.75 20.92
CA LYS A 647 -16.94 -71.02 19.49
C LYS A 647 -17.69 -72.34 19.34
N VAL A 648 -18.79 -72.32 18.59
CA VAL A 648 -19.64 -73.48 18.30
C VAL A 648 -19.67 -73.71 16.78
N LYS A 649 -19.54 -74.98 16.35
CA LYS A 649 -19.70 -75.36 14.94
C LYS A 649 -21.17 -75.70 14.68
N VAL A 650 -21.73 -75.16 13.61
CA VAL A 650 -23.07 -75.55 13.13
C VAL A 650 -22.91 -76.88 12.39
N ALA A 651 -23.75 -77.85 12.70
CA ALA A 651 -23.69 -79.21 12.14
C ALA A 651 -24.31 -79.28 10.75
#